data_AF-A0A1E5VIU9-F1
#
_entry.id   AF-A0A1E5VIU9-F1
#
_cell.length_a   1.000
_cell.length_b   1.000
_cell.length_c   1.000
_cell.angle_alpha   90.00
_cell.angle_beta   90.00
_cell.angle_gamma   90.00
#
_symmetry.space_group_name_H-M   'P 1'
#
loop_
_entity.id
_entity.type
_entity.pdbx_description
1 polymer ?
#
loop_
_entity_poly.entity_id
_entity_poly.type
_entity_poly.pdbx_seq_one_letter_code
_entity_poly.pdbx_strand_id
1 'polypeptide(L)'
;MVKSGVSSAELSHRNPQVPTSHSHIPRTMAMLQAHCPLRLAITAAAALLVPLAAAYPWQVCGTTGNFTANSTYQANLALLAGALPRNTSSAPDLFATAVVGAIPDQISALALCRGDANATACSACLDTAFQDVQNMCAYDRSAAIYYDPCILYYSDVHFLSSADNVQDAMTNRVNLRNVTSDPARFNRLVAALVNATADYAAHNSTRRYAAGEADFDQEYPKVYSWAQCTPDLTPAQCRACLAGIIAFMPRLFTNRVGGRVLGVRCSYRYEVYSFLDSPVMVQLAESGSSSGAPAPATEPAAVTPAATGGDPGRATEEENIEIIESMIIDISTLRAATGDFAESNKLGEGGFGAVYKGTLPDGHEIAVKRLSRCSTQGVGELKNELALVAKLQHKNLVSLVGVCLEQQERLLVYEFVPNRSLDQILFGTTICPRPALSLQNLTPKLDDPLLLLPMADSERREQLDWAKRCNIIHGIARGLQYLHEDSQLRVVHRDLKASNILLDMNMNPKISDFGMARLFGRDQTHGVTNHVVGTYGYMAPEYLTRGNYSVKSDVFSFGVMVLEIVTGKKHNGGCHGDGRRSPEDVLSLVSAVCLLSVVQSISLADTYMDMVQVWEHWTAGAPAAVAEAIIDPRMGSCFSRSDVLRCIHIGLLCVQEDPADRPVMSSVVMMLGSDTVSLLNPSSPAFYGRNRASPTSSTSSGEYTA
;
A
#
# COMPACT_ATOMS: atom_id res chain seq x y z
N MET A 1 44.06 -4.74 -76.73
CA MET A 1 42.78 -5.46 -76.55
C MET A 1 42.93 -6.40 -75.35
N VAL A 2 42.02 -6.26 -74.38
CA VAL A 2 41.64 -7.22 -73.30
C VAL A 2 42.72 -7.51 -72.21
N LYS A 3 42.58 -6.88 -71.03
CA LYS A 3 42.19 -7.43 -69.69
C LYS A 3 43.09 -8.59 -69.21
N SER A 4 43.57 -8.71 -67.98
CA SER A 4 43.07 -8.29 -66.65
C SER A 4 44.06 -8.77 -65.58
N GLY A 5 44.06 -8.13 -64.41
CA GLY A 5 44.07 -8.85 -63.13
C GLY A 5 45.41 -9.13 -62.45
N VAL A 6 45.53 -8.55 -61.25
CA VAL A 6 46.16 -9.06 -60.01
C VAL A 6 47.70 -9.18 -59.99
N SER A 7 48.32 -8.45 -59.05
CA SER A 7 49.20 -9.01 -58.00
C SER A 7 50.07 -7.92 -57.38
N SER A 8 50.29 -8.00 -56.06
CA SER A 8 51.62 -8.10 -55.41
C SER A 8 51.59 -7.37 -54.06
N ALA A 9 51.65 -8.06 -52.92
CA ALA A 9 52.73 -8.88 -52.35
C ALA A 9 53.88 -8.05 -51.76
N GLU A 10 53.88 -8.06 -50.42
CA GLU A 10 54.99 -8.31 -49.49
C GLU A 10 56.42 -7.78 -49.72
N LEU A 11 56.88 -7.16 -48.62
CA LEU A 11 58.16 -7.24 -47.93
C LEU A 11 59.45 -6.62 -48.52
N SER A 12 59.90 -5.66 -47.70
CA SER A 12 61.27 -5.54 -47.15
C SER A 12 62.34 -4.92 -48.04
N HIS A 13 62.87 -3.78 -47.60
CA HIS A 13 64.32 -3.63 -47.51
C HIS A 13 64.73 -2.57 -46.48
N ARG A 14 65.57 -3.02 -45.52
CA ARG A 14 66.41 -2.18 -44.67
C ARG A 14 67.40 -1.38 -45.51
N ASN A 15 67.70 -0.15 -45.08
CA ASN A 15 69.02 0.47 -45.26
C ASN A 15 69.36 1.36 -44.04
N PRO A 16 70.64 1.49 -43.62
CA PRO A 16 71.05 1.99 -42.30
C PRO A 16 71.67 3.42 -42.32
N GLN A 17 72.06 3.89 -41.12
CA GLN A 17 73.00 4.99 -40.76
C GLN A 17 72.42 6.37 -40.31
N VAL A 18 72.13 6.51 -39.01
CA VAL A 18 72.83 7.30 -37.93
C VAL A 18 73.76 8.48 -38.36
N PRO A 19 74.00 9.61 -37.61
CA PRO A 19 73.40 10.22 -36.37
C PRO A 19 73.22 11.79 -36.35
N THR A 20 72.76 12.31 -35.18
CA THR A 20 72.89 13.69 -34.59
C THR A 20 71.76 14.70 -34.90
N SER A 21 71.23 15.56 -34.01
CA SER A 21 71.61 16.03 -32.66
C SER A 21 70.42 16.60 -31.83
N HIS A 22 70.52 16.45 -30.50
CA HIS A 22 70.09 17.26 -29.34
C HIS A 22 68.71 17.97 -29.23
N SER A 23 67.97 17.66 -28.15
CA SER A 23 67.97 18.50 -26.92
C SER A 23 67.32 17.77 -25.71
N HIS A 24 67.91 18.00 -24.52
CA HIS A 24 67.68 17.37 -23.21
C HIS A 24 66.35 17.81 -22.54
N ILE A 25 65.78 17.08 -21.57
CA ILE A 25 66.04 17.16 -20.10
C ILE A 25 65.18 16.07 -19.36
N PRO A 26 65.56 15.57 -18.16
CA PRO A 26 65.69 14.13 -17.89
C PRO A 26 64.66 13.48 -16.93
N ARG A 27 64.74 12.13 -16.90
CA ARG A 27 64.27 11.22 -15.84
C ARG A 27 65.39 10.96 -14.81
N THR A 28 65.03 10.85 -13.53
CA THR A 28 65.58 9.96 -12.48
C THR A 28 64.56 9.96 -11.33
N MET A 29 64.31 8.95 -10.50
CA MET A 29 64.92 7.64 -10.24
C MET A 29 63.90 6.75 -9.49
N ALA A 30 64.15 5.46 -9.45
CA ALA A 30 63.30 4.42 -8.85
C ALA A 30 63.59 4.16 -7.35
N MET A 31 62.52 3.82 -6.62
CA MET A 31 62.33 2.69 -5.68
C MET A 31 63.19 2.52 -4.39
N LEU A 32 62.45 2.29 -3.28
CA LEU A 32 62.79 1.69 -1.96
C LEU A 32 63.75 2.51 -1.06
N GLN A 33 63.59 2.65 0.27
CA GLN A 33 62.97 1.82 1.30
C GLN A 33 62.80 2.63 2.61
N ALA A 34 62.12 2.04 3.61
CA ALA A 34 61.93 2.45 5.01
C ALA A 34 60.66 3.27 5.34
N HIS A 35 59.60 2.56 5.72
CA HIS A 35 58.45 3.08 6.45
C HIS A 35 58.36 2.33 7.78
N CYS A 36 58.36 3.08 8.89
CA CYS A 36 57.73 2.74 10.18
C CYS A 36 57.61 4.06 10.99
N PRO A 37 56.70 4.16 11.98
CA PRO A 37 55.41 4.81 11.77
C PRO A 37 55.10 5.78 12.92
N LEU A 38 54.89 7.08 12.68
CA LEU A 38 54.42 7.93 13.79
C LEU A 38 53.62 9.19 13.43
N ARG A 39 53.23 9.40 12.18
CA ARG A 39 52.49 10.63 11.80
C ARG A 39 51.24 10.45 10.95
N LEU A 40 50.69 9.24 10.89
CA LEU A 40 49.36 8.99 10.33
C LEU A 40 48.32 8.53 11.36
N ALA A 41 48.71 8.38 12.63
CA ALA A 41 47.78 7.92 13.68
C ALA A 41 46.91 9.04 14.29
N ILE A 42 47.17 10.33 14.02
CA ILE A 42 46.46 11.43 14.68
C ILE A 42 45.33 12.01 13.81
N THR A 43 45.38 11.87 12.49
CA THR A 43 44.26 12.28 11.61
C THR A 43 43.25 11.16 11.35
N ALA A 44 43.63 9.90 11.56
CA ALA A 44 42.70 8.77 11.49
C ALA A 44 41.96 8.49 12.82
N ALA A 45 42.51 8.93 13.96
CA ALA A 45 41.88 8.71 15.28
C ALA A 45 40.75 9.72 15.58
N ALA A 46 40.75 10.91 14.97
CA ALA A 46 39.65 11.86 15.10
C ALA A 46 38.41 11.49 14.27
N ALA A 47 38.56 10.62 13.26
CA ALA A 47 37.46 10.08 12.45
C ALA A 47 36.85 8.80 13.04
N LEU A 48 37.40 8.26 14.13
CA LEU A 48 36.95 7.01 14.77
C LEU A 48 36.25 7.23 16.13
N LEU A 49 35.88 8.47 16.45
CA LEU A 49 35.01 8.80 17.59
C LEU A 49 33.70 9.49 17.17
N VAL A 50 33.29 9.39 15.91
CA VAL A 50 31.90 9.65 15.53
C VAL A 50 31.13 8.37 15.84
N PRO A 51 30.18 8.37 16.77
CA PRO A 51 29.29 7.23 16.93
C PRO A 51 28.58 7.04 15.58
N LEU A 52 28.68 5.83 15.02
CA LEU A 52 27.82 5.38 13.93
C LEU A 52 26.37 5.39 14.45
N ALA A 53 25.71 6.54 14.34
CA ALA A 53 24.30 6.77 14.61
C ALA A 53 23.72 7.59 13.45
N ALA A 54 23.23 6.87 12.44
CA ALA A 54 22.26 7.23 11.41
C ALA A 54 22.31 8.64 10.76
N ALA A 55 22.49 8.65 9.43
CA ALA A 55 22.37 9.81 8.54
C ALA A 55 21.10 10.65 8.77
N TYR A 56 21.28 11.95 9.02
CA TYR A 56 20.28 13.03 9.05
C TYR A 56 20.76 14.18 8.13
N PRO A 57 19.88 14.98 7.50
CA PRO A 57 18.42 15.07 7.68
C PRO A 57 17.59 14.03 6.93
N TRP A 58 16.29 13.96 7.25
CA TRP A 58 15.29 13.22 6.48
C TRP A 58 14.24 14.15 5.89
N GLN A 59 14.14 14.18 4.58
CA GLN A 59 13.18 14.98 3.83
C GLN A 59 12.08 14.12 3.21
N VAL A 60 10.89 14.69 3.09
CA VAL A 60 9.76 14.15 2.33
C VAL A 60 9.24 15.27 1.43
N CYS A 61 9.47 15.11 0.14
CA CYS A 61 9.08 16.06 -0.88
C CYS A 61 7.65 15.78 -1.34
N GLY A 62 6.82 16.80 -1.45
CA GLY A 62 5.39 16.68 -1.73
C GLY A 62 5.08 16.48 -3.21
N THR A 63 3.84 16.03 -3.48
CA THR A 63 3.36 15.70 -4.83
C THR A 63 2.31 16.68 -5.35
N THR A 64 2.03 17.76 -4.59
CA THR A 64 1.00 18.77 -4.91
C THR A 64 1.34 19.66 -6.11
N GLY A 65 2.52 19.47 -6.69
CA GLY A 65 3.00 20.15 -7.89
C GLY A 65 4.19 21.04 -7.60
N ASN A 66 4.73 21.65 -8.65
CA ASN A 66 5.95 22.45 -8.57
C ASN A 66 5.65 23.94 -8.76
N PHE A 67 6.38 24.79 -8.06
CA PHE A 67 6.41 26.23 -8.30
C PHE A 67 7.57 26.59 -9.24
N THR A 68 7.47 27.69 -9.97
CA THR A 68 8.52 28.12 -10.89
C THR A 68 9.56 28.97 -10.16
N ALA A 69 10.81 28.94 -10.64
CA ALA A 69 11.85 29.84 -10.14
C ALA A 69 11.42 31.31 -10.29
N ASN A 70 11.74 32.13 -9.28
CA ASN A 70 11.35 33.54 -9.17
C ASN A 70 9.83 33.78 -9.16
N SER A 71 9.03 32.79 -8.76
CA SER A 71 7.58 32.95 -8.57
C SER A 71 7.23 33.68 -7.28
N THR A 72 5.99 34.17 -7.21
CA THR A 72 5.37 34.67 -5.97
C THR A 72 5.42 33.62 -4.86
N TYR A 73 5.21 32.34 -5.19
CA TYR A 73 5.34 31.23 -4.25
C TYR A 73 6.74 31.17 -3.61
N GLN A 74 7.80 31.25 -4.43
CA GLN A 74 9.17 31.24 -3.92
C GLN A 74 9.47 32.44 -3.02
N ALA A 75 8.95 33.62 -3.37
CA ALA A 75 9.07 34.81 -2.53
C ALA A 75 8.34 34.66 -1.19
N ASN A 76 7.14 34.07 -1.19
CA ASN A 76 6.38 33.76 0.02
C ASN A 76 7.12 32.76 0.91
N LEU A 77 7.79 31.76 0.33
CA LEU A 77 8.61 30.80 1.06
C LEU A 77 9.85 31.46 1.69
N ALA A 78 10.47 32.43 1.01
CA ALA A 78 11.58 33.20 1.57
C ALA A 78 11.14 34.09 2.75
N LEU A 79 9.92 34.64 2.71
CA LEU A 79 9.34 35.37 3.86
C LEU A 79 9.16 34.44 5.07
N LEU A 80 8.67 33.22 4.85
CA LEU A 80 8.56 32.21 5.90
C LEU A 80 9.94 31.85 6.49
N ALA A 81 10.93 31.61 5.63
CA ALA A 81 12.29 31.29 6.06
C ALA A 81 12.91 32.39 6.94
N GLY A 82 12.60 33.67 6.68
CA GLY A 82 13.10 34.79 7.48
C GLY A 82 12.38 35.02 8.82
N ALA A 83 11.19 34.45 9.01
CA ALA A 83 10.31 34.72 10.15
C ALA A 83 10.11 33.50 11.08
N LEU A 84 9.83 32.32 10.52
CA LEU A 84 9.44 31.13 11.29
C LEU A 84 10.49 30.66 12.30
N PRO A 85 11.81 30.62 11.98
CA PRO A 85 12.83 30.22 12.95
C PRO A 85 12.85 31.08 14.21
N ARG A 86 12.71 32.41 14.06
CA ARG A 86 12.65 33.37 15.17
C ARG A 86 11.35 33.29 15.93
N ASN A 87 10.22 33.16 15.23
CA ASN A 87 8.91 33.02 15.86
C ASN A 87 8.85 31.74 16.72
N THR A 88 9.39 30.64 16.19
CA THR A 88 9.43 29.34 16.89
C THR A 88 10.35 29.39 18.10
N SER A 89 11.58 29.89 17.94
CA SER A 89 12.56 29.97 19.04
C SER A 89 12.17 30.94 20.17
N SER A 90 11.38 31.96 19.85
CA SER A 90 10.86 32.92 20.84
C SER A 90 9.59 32.43 21.55
N ALA A 91 8.91 31.42 21.00
CA ALA A 91 7.70 30.86 21.58
C ALA A 91 8.03 29.96 22.79
N PRO A 92 7.26 30.04 23.90
CA PRO A 92 7.54 29.28 25.12
C PRO A 92 7.43 27.75 24.93
N ASP A 93 6.66 27.33 23.93
CA ASP A 93 6.39 25.96 23.51
C ASP A 93 7.23 25.49 22.31
N LEU A 94 8.11 26.36 21.79
CA LEU A 94 8.98 26.10 20.64
C LEU A 94 8.23 25.64 19.39
N PHE A 95 7.06 26.24 19.17
CA PHE A 95 6.18 25.96 18.04
C PHE A 95 5.68 27.25 17.43
N ALA A 96 5.65 27.30 16.09
CA ALA A 96 4.99 28.39 15.38
C ALA A 96 4.38 27.89 14.07
N THR A 97 3.31 28.57 13.67
CA THR A 97 2.69 28.40 12.35
C THR A 97 2.62 29.75 11.65
N ALA A 98 2.57 29.73 10.32
CA ALA A 98 2.32 30.92 9.54
C ALA A 98 1.60 30.57 8.25
N VAL A 99 0.78 31.51 7.79
CA VAL A 99 0.19 31.49 6.45
C VAL A 99 0.63 32.76 5.73
N VAL A 100 1.25 32.61 4.56
CA VAL A 100 1.79 33.73 3.77
C VAL A 100 1.24 33.66 2.36
N GLY A 101 0.86 34.81 1.80
CA GLY A 101 0.32 34.92 0.45
C GLY A 101 -1.18 34.67 0.34
N ALA A 102 -1.68 34.70 -0.90
CA ALA A 102 -3.07 34.49 -1.26
C ALA A 102 -3.16 33.45 -2.38
N ILE A 103 -4.32 32.79 -2.50
CA ILE A 103 -4.57 31.77 -3.54
C ILE A 103 -4.31 32.37 -4.93
N PRO A 104 -3.51 31.71 -5.80
CA PRO A 104 -3.01 30.33 -5.71
C PRO A 104 -1.60 30.17 -5.11
N ASP A 105 -0.96 31.24 -4.65
CA ASP A 105 0.42 31.24 -4.12
C ASP A 105 0.49 31.26 -2.59
N GLN A 106 -0.60 30.88 -1.91
CA GLN A 106 -0.66 30.81 -0.46
C GLN A 106 0.16 29.63 0.06
N ILE A 107 0.90 29.83 1.15
CA ILE A 107 1.69 28.80 1.82
C ILE A 107 1.27 28.74 3.29
N SER A 108 0.88 27.55 3.74
CA SER A 108 0.73 27.21 5.16
C SER A 108 2.01 26.50 5.62
N ALA A 109 2.58 26.92 6.74
CA ALA A 109 3.79 26.32 7.30
C ALA A 109 3.70 26.12 8.81
N LEU A 110 4.39 25.09 9.30
CA LEU A 110 4.58 24.81 10.72
C LEU A 110 6.07 24.52 10.99
N ALA A 111 6.55 25.00 12.12
CA ALA A 111 7.87 24.66 12.65
C ALA A 111 7.72 24.25 14.12
N LEU A 112 8.37 23.14 14.48
CA LEU A 112 8.34 22.58 15.83
C LEU A 112 9.74 22.12 16.21
N CYS A 113 10.24 22.57 17.36
CA CYS A 113 11.46 22.02 17.95
C CYS A 113 11.14 21.00 19.03
N ARG A 114 12.08 20.09 19.28
CA ARG A 114 11.96 19.11 20.35
C ARG A 114 11.78 19.81 21.69
N GLY A 115 10.89 19.33 22.54
CA GLY A 115 10.48 20.05 23.75
C GLY A 115 11.59 20.31 24.78
N ASP A 116 12.73 19.64 24.65
CA ASP A 116 13.94 19.83 25.46
C ASP A 116 15.03 20.70 24.79
N ALA A 117 14.82 21.16 23.55
CA ALA A 117 15.74 22.04 22.87
C ALA A 117 15.76 23.44 23.52
N ASN A 118 16.92 24.11 23.45
CA ASN A 118 17.01 25.53 23.80
C ASN A 118 16.69 26.43 22.58
N ALA A 119 16.29 27.68 22.83
CA ALA A 119 15.85 28.61 21.79
C ALA A 119 16.89 28.82 20.68
N THR A 120 18.17 28.95 21.04
CA THR A 120 19.27 29.15 20.08
C THR A 120 19.44 27.95 19.15
N ALA A 121 19.45 26.74 19.71
CA ALA A 121 19.54 25.50 18.93
C ALA A 121 18.30 25.28 18.06
N CYS A 122 17.13 25.65 18.56
CA CYS A 122 15.88 25.60 17.81
C CYS A 122 15.92 26.51 16.58
N SER A 123 16.31 27.79 16.74
CA SER A 123 16.44 28.72 15.61
C SER A 123 17.45 28.22 14.58
N ALA A 124 18.65 27.83 15.04
CA ALA A 124 19.71 27.36 14.15
C ALA A 124 19.29 26.11 13.35
N CYS A 125 18.60 25.15 14.00
CA CYS A 125 18.08 23.96 13.32
C CYS A 125 17.08 24.33 12.23
N LEU A 126 16.14 25.25 12.52
CA LEU A 126 15.13 25.67 11.55
C LEU A 126 15.71 26.50 10.40
N ASP A 127 16.72 27.33 10.67
CA ASP A 127 17.45 28.08 9.64
C ASP A 127 18.11 27.11 8.64
N THR A 128 18.79 26.07 9.16
CA THR A 128 19.36 25.01 8.32
C THR A 128 18.26 24.21 7.61
N ALA A 129 17.17 23.89 8.29
CA ALA A 129 16.06 23.13 7.70
C ALA A 129 15.45 23.84 6.48
N PHE A 130 15.26 25.16 6.54
CA PHE A 130 14.75 25.94 5.40
C PHE A 130 15.73 25.96 4.22
N GLN A 131 17.03 25.98 4.48
CA GLN A 131 18.06 25.92 3.42
C GLN A 131 18.05 24.53 2.77
N ASP A 132 18.10 23.49 3.58
CA ASP A 132 18.22 22.11 3.14
C ASP A 132 16.96 21.63 2.42
N VAL A 133 15.76 21.98 2.89
CA VAL A 133 14.51 21.58 2.23
C VAL A 133 14.37 22.24 0.85
N GLN A 134 14.85 23.48 0.67
CA GLN A 134 14.83 24.15 -0.63
C GLN A 134 15.84 23.55 -1.63
N ASN A 135 16.95 23.00 -1.12
CA ASN A 135 17.94 22.32 -1.95
C ASN A 135 17.50 20.89 -2.31
N MET A 136 16.91 20.16 -1.37
CA MET A 136 16.57 18.75 -1.55
C MET A 136 15.18 18.52 -2.18
N CYS A 137 14.21 19.37 -1.88
CA CYS A 137 12.86 19.38 -2.45
C CYS A 137 12.69 20.62 -3.32
N ALA A 138 13.62 20.81 -4.26
CA ALA A 138 13.67 22.01 -5.07
C ALA A 138 12.39 22.14 -5.90
N TYR A 139 11.77 23.31 -5.78
CA TYR A 139 10.53 23.69 -6.49
C TYR A 139 9.26 22.98 -6.03
N ASP A 140 9.27 22.12 -5.02
CA ASP A 140 8.06 21.45 -4.56
C ASP A 140 7.15 22.41 -3.80
N ARG A 141 5.84 22.38 -4.07
CA ARG A 141 4.86 23.21 -3.37
C ARG A 141 4.56 22.71 -1.95
N SER A 142 4.99 21.51 -1.60
CA SER A 142 4.94 21.04 -0.22
C SER A 142 6.17 20.20 0.10
N ALA A 143 6.69 20.31 1.33
CA ALA A 143 7.80 19.48 1.78
C ALA A 143 7.90 19.46 3.30
N ALA A 144 8.28 18.31 3.85
CA ALA A 144 8.66 18.11 5.24
C ALA A 144 10.15 17.81 5.35
N ILE A 145 10.79 18.34 6.39
CA ILE A 145 12.17 17.97 6.75
C ILE A 145 12.27 17.76 8.25
N TYR A 146 12.99 16.70 8.62
CA TYR A 146 13.11 16.19 9.98
C TYR A 146 14.58 16.12 10.39
N TYR A 147 14.90 16.83 11.46
CA TYR A 147 16.12 16.65 12.25
C TYR A 147 15.75 16.07 13.61
N ASP A 148 16.75 15.63 14.37
CA ASP A 148 16.55 15.23 15.76
C ASP A 148 16.01 16.37 16.64
N PRO A 149 16.55 17.61 16.56
CA PRO A 149 16.06 18.73 17.38
C PRO A 149 14.89 19.53 16.78
N CYS A 150 14.56 19.40 15.48
CA CYS A 150 13.46 20.18 14.89
C CYS A 150 12.80 19.54 13.66
N ILE A 151 11.59 20.00 13.38
CA ILE A 151 10.74 19.60 12.25
C ILE A 151 10.23 20.87 11.56
N LEU A 152 10.27 20.88 10.24
CA LEU A 152 9.71 21.93 9.40
C LEU A 152 8.80 21.30 8.33
N TYR A 153 7.62 21.86 8.14
CA TYR A 153 6.71 21.47 7.06
C TYR A 153 6.03 22.69 6.46
N TYR A 154 5.95 22.74 5.13
CA TYR A 154 5.16 23.73 4.40
C TYR A 154 4.33 23.07 3.30
N SER A 155 3.21 23.69 2.93
CA SER A 155 2.34 23.25 1.85
C SER A 155 1.48 24.38 1.31
N ASP A 156 1.11 24.26 0.03
CA ASP A 156 0.09 25.08 -0.64
C ASP A 156 -1.35 24.71 -0.23
N VAL A 157 -1.54 23.61 0.51
CA VAL A 157 -2.81 23.19 1.10
C VAL A 157 -2.86 23.57 2.58
N HIS A 158 -4.00 24.06 3.04
CA HIS A 158 -4.20 24.34 4.47
C HIS A 158 -4.40 23.05 5.27
N PHE A 159 -3.43 22.68 6.12
CA PHE A 159 -3.44 21.42 6.89
C PHE A 159 -3.62 21.61 8.40
N LEU A 160 -3.59 22.85 8.90
CA LEU A 160 -3.58 23.16 10.35
C LEU A 160 -4.93 22.86 11.03
N SER A 161 -6.01 22.71 10.27
CA SER A 161 -7.33 22.34 10.80
C SER A 161 -7.44 20.87 11.23
N SER A 162 -6.49 20.01 10.83
CA SER A 162 -6.49 18.59 11.17
C SER A 162 -5.67 18.31 12.44
N ALA A 163 -6.16 17.37 13.25
CA ALA A 163 -5.41 16.81 14.38
C ALA A 163 -4.47 15.67 13.96
N ASP A 164 -4.73 15.05 12.81
CA ASP A 164 -3.96 13.91 12.31
C ASP A 164 -2.72 14.36 11.55
N ASN A 165 -1.67 13.54 11.59
CA ASN A 165 -0.50 13.73 10.76
C ASN A 165 -0.85 13.76 9.26
N VAL A 166 -0.16 14.61 8.52
CA VAL A 166 -0.24 14.63 7.05
C VAL A 166 0.44 13.39 6.50
N GLN A 167 -0.32 12.48 5.90
CA GLN A 167 0.16 11.16 5.46
C GLN A 167 1.36 11.28 4.51
N ASP A 168 1.28 12.18 3.52
CA ASP A 168 2.35 12.40 2.54
C ASP A 168 3.60 13.07 3.12
N ALA A 169 3.57 13.50 4.38
CA ALA A 169 4.72 14.04 5.08
C ALA A 169 5.31 13.04 6.10
N MET A 170 4.68 11.89 6.36
CA MET A 170 5.13 10.94 7.38
C MET A 170 6.23 10.02 6.88
N THR A 171 7.16 9.66 7.77
CA THR A 171 8.17 8.63 7.51
C THR A 171 8.58 7.92 8.80
N ASN A 172 9.31 6.80 8.71
CA ASN A 172 9.81 6.07 9.89
C ASN A 172 11.28 5.67 9.72
N ARG A 173 12.00 5.50 10.83
CA ARG A 173 13.37 4.96 10.82
C ARG A 173 13.51 3.86 11.86
N VAL A 174 14.26 2.83 11.49
CA VAL A 174 14.42 1.61 12.27
C VAL A 174 15.90 1.44 12.59
N ASN A 175 16.21 1.12 13.84
CA ASN A 175 17.51 0.59 14.20
C ASN A 175 17.54 -0.89 13.77
N LEU A 176 18.39 -1.22 12.79
CA LEU A 176 18.39 -2.55 12.15
C LEU A 176 18.87 -3.69 13.07
N ARG A 177 19.40 -3.37 14.25
CA ARG A 177 19.80 -4.38 15.24
C ARG A 177 18.56 -4.94 15.96
N ASN A 178 18.58 -6.25 16.16
CA ASN A 178 17.53 -6.93 16.90
C ASN A 178 17.94 -7.13 18.35
N VAL A 179 16.95 -7.08 19.23
CA VAL A 179 17.12 -7.54 20.61
C VAL A 179 17.32 -9.06 20.59
N THR A 180 18.28 -9.51 21.38
CA THR A 180 18.78 -10.89 21.48
C THR A 180 18.22 -11.59 22.71
N SER A 181 18.07 -10.86 23.81
CA SER A 181 17.49 -11.30 25.07
C SER A 181 15.98 -11.03 25.14
N ASP A 182 15.20 -12.04 25.50
CA ASP A 182 13.73 -12.02 25.67
C ASP A 182 12.98 -10.97 24.80
N PRO A 183 12.90 -11.18 23.46
CA PRO A 183 12.30 -10.22 22.55
C PRO A 183 10.82 -9.93 22.86
N ALA A 184 10.11 -10.90 23.43
CA ALA A 184 8.72 -10.74 23.82
C ALA A 184 8.57 -9.77 25.01
N ARG A 185 9.43 -9.88 26.03
CA ARG A 185 9.48 -8.91 27.13
C ARG A 185 9.92 -7.53 26.65
N PHE A 186 10.94 -7.46 25.79
CA PHE A 186 11.41 -6.19 25.23
C PHE A 186 10.29 -5.44 24.50
N ASN A 187 9.59 -6.10 23.58
CA ASN A 187 8.50 -5.49 22.82
C ASN A 187 7.36 -4.99 23.73
N ARG A 188 7.01 -5.75 24.79
CA ARG A 188 6.00 -5.32 25.78
C ARG A 188 6.48 -4.10 26.58
N LEU A 189 7.74 -4.09 27.01
CA LEU A 189 8.33 -2.99 27.75
C LEU A 189 8.36 -1.71 26.91
N VAL A 190 8.81 -1.79 25.66
CA VAL A 190 8.84 -0.65 24.73
C VAL A 190 7.44 -0.11 24.49
N ALA A 191 6.45 -0.97 24.26
CA ALA A 191 5.07 -0.55 24.05
C ALA A 191 4.51 0.17 25.29
N ALA A 192 4.75 -0.38 26.49
CA ALA A 192 4.33 0.25 27.74
C ALA A 192 5.02 1.60 27.96
N LEU A 193 6.35 1.66 27.74
CA LEU A 193 7.15 2.87 27.90
C LEU A 193 6.70 3.98 26.96
N VAL A 194 6.64 3.71 25.65
CA VAL A 194 6.24 4.72 24.66
C VAL A 194 4.80 5.16 24.89
N ASN A 195 3.90 4.26 25.30
CA ASN A 195 2.53 4.61 25.61
C ASN A 195 2.44 5.53 26.84
N ALA A 196 3.15 5.21 27.93
CA ALA A 196 3.20 6.05 29.13
C ALA A 196 3.84 7.43 28.84
N THR A 197 4.91 7.46 28.04
CA THR A 197 5.52 8.71 27.57
C THR A 197 4.54 9.53 26.73
N ALA A 198 3.75 8.90 25.86
CA ALA A 198 2.72 9.58 25.07
C ALA A 198 1.56 10.12 25.92
N ASP A 199 1.11 9.38 26.92
CA ASP A 199 0.12 9.84 27.89
C ASP A 199 0.61 11.09 28.63
N TYR A 200 1.85 11.07 29.13
CA TYR A 200 2.46 12.21 29.81
C TYR A 200 2.60 13.42 28.88
N ALA A 201 3.07 13.22 27.64
CA ALA A 201 3.20 14.27 26.65
C ALA A 201 1.84 14.94 26.38
N ALA A 202 0.76 14.18 26.29
CA ALA A 202 -0.57 14.71 26.00
C ALA A 202 -1.19 15.48 27.18
N HIS A 203 -1.05 14.97 28.40
CA HIS A 203 -1.84 15.43 29.55
C HIS A 203 -1.06 16.24 30.58
N ASN A 204 0.26 16.03 30.69
CA ASN A 204 1.09 16.58 31.77
C ASN A 204 2.18 17.54 31.27
N SER A 205 2.16 17.90 29.99
CA SER A 205 3.15 18.77 29.37
C SER A 205 2.49 19.89 28.56
N THR A 206 2.87 21.13 28.85
CA THR A 206 2.43 22.31 28.07
C THR A 206 3.10 22.36 26.69
N ARG A 207 4.33 21.85 26.58
CA ARG A 207 5.06 21.70 25.30
C ARG A 207 4.61 20.50 24.48
N ARG A 208 3.65 19.71 25.02
CA ARG A 208 3.22 18.43 24.46
C ARG A 208 4.35 17.46 24.17
N TYR A 209 5.41 17.53 24.98
CA TYR A 209 6.61 16.71 24.91
C TYR A 209 6.82 15.97 26.23
N ALA A 210 7.22 14.71 26.15
CA ALA A 210 7.72 13.96 27.30
C ALA A 210 8.85 13.02 26.90
N ALA A 211 9.72 12.75 27.88
CA ALA A 211 10.77 11.76 27.79
C ALA A 211 10.57 10.68 28.85
N GLY A 212 10.83 9.43 28.50
CA GLY A 212 10.65 8.27 29.38
C GLY A 212 11.84 7.32 29.36
N GLU A 213 12.04 6.58 30.44
CA GLU A 213 12.98 5.47 30.51
C GLU A 213 12.37 4.25 31.21
N ALA A 214 12.88 3.06 30.90
CA ALA A 214 12.54 1.82 31.56
C ALA A 214 13.75 0.89 31.66
N ASP A 215 13.85 0.15 32.75
CA ASP A 215 14.88 -0.88 32.93
C ASP A 215 14.50 -2.17 32.17
N PHE A 216 15.49 -2.81 31.54
CA PHE A 216 15.25 -4.05 30.78
C PHE A 216 16.13 -5.23 31.21
N ASP A 217 17.40 -5.27 30.85
CA ASP A 217 18.27 -6.42 31.13
C ASP A 217 19.76 -6.07 31.17
N GLN A 218 20.64 -7.07 31.28
CA GLN A 218 22.09 -6.84 31.36
C GLN A 218 22.71 -6.35 30.04
N GLU A 219 22.16 -6.77 28.88
CA GLU A 219 22.69 -6.37 27.57
C GLU A 219 22.28 -4.94 27.21
N TYR A 220 21.01 -4.59 27.48
CA TYR A 220 20.44 -3.27 27.33
C TYR A 220 19.85 -2.82 28.67
N PRO A 221 20.68 -2.24 29.57
CA PRO A 221 20.24 -1.83 30.91
C PRO A 221 18.99 -0.95 30.92
N LYS A 222 18.88 -0.07 29.93
CA LYS A 222 17.79 0.88 29.82
C LYS A 222 17.28 1.01 28.39
N VAL A 223 15.98 1.28 28.29
CA VAL A 223 15.32 1.74 27.07
C VAL A 223 14.86 3.17 27.31
N TYR A 224 15.15 4.06 26.37
CA TYR A 224 14.76 5.47 26.40
C TYR A 224 13.71 5.75 25.34
N SER A 225 12.79 6.68 25.62
CA SER A 225 11.78 7.14 24.67
C SER A 225 11.52 8.64 24.78
N TRP A 226 11.04 9.26 23.70
CA TRP A 226 10.29 10.52 23.78
C TRP A 226 9.07 10.47 22.87
N ALA A 227 8.05 11.23 23.22
CA ALA A 227 6.86 11.47 22.40
C ALA A 227 6.52 12.96 22.38
N GLN A 228 6.08 13.46 21.21
CA GLN A 228 5.73 14.87 21.05
C GLN A 228 4.54 15.08 20.11
N CYS A 229 3.71 16.06 20.41
CA CYS A 229 2.72 16.63 19.48
C CYS A 229 2.94 18.12 19.26
N THR A 230 2.30 18.70 18.25
CA THR A 230 2.23 20.15 18.11
C THR A 230 1.37 20.74 19.26
N PRO A 231 1.84 21.82 19.93
CA PRO A 231 1.16 22.46 21.05
C PRO A 231 -0.27 22.98 20.78
N ASP A 232 -0.64 23.23 19.52
CA ASP A 232 -1.97 23.71 19.12
C ASP A 232 -3.08 22.65 19.24
N LEU A 233 -2.74 21.37 19.32
CA LEU A 233 -3.72 20.31 19.54
C LEU A 233 -4.31 20.39 20.95
N THR A 234 -5.50 19.84 21.20
CA THR A 234 -5.96 19.55 22.57
C THR A 234 -5.26 18.31 23.15
N PRO A 235 -5.25 18.09 24.47
CA PRO A 235 -4.70 16.87 25.07
C PRO A 235 -5.27 15.59 24.44
N ALA A 236 -6.59 15.54 24.22
CA ALA A 236 -7.26 14.41 23.59
C ALA A 236 -6.81 14.19 22.13
N GLN A 237 -6.69 15.27 21.34
CA GLN A 237 -6.20 15.20 19.96
C GLN A 237 -4.74 14.76 19.88
N CYS A 238 -3.87 15.31 20.75
CA CYS A 238 -2.47 14.89 20.84
C CYS A 238 -2.38 13.40 21.18
N ARG A 239 -3.15 12.96 22.17
CA ARG A 239 -3.17 11.56 22.58
C ARG A 239 -3.66 10.63 21.48
N ALA A 240 -4.72 11.01 20.76
CA ALA A 240 -5.24 10.26 19.63
C ALA A 240 -4.23 10.18 18.47
N CYS A 241 -3.56 11.28 18.14
CA CYS A 241 -2.49 11.30 17.13
C CYS A 241 -1.35 10.35 17.51
N LEU A 242 -0.84 10.45 18.75
CA LEU A 242 0.21 9.57 19.26
C LEU A 242 -0.24 8.10 19.29
N ALA A 243 -1.49 7.82 19.70
CA ALA A 243 -2.07 6.48 19.66
C ALA A 243 -2.04 5.89 18.24
N GLY A 244 -2.44 6.70 17.25
CA GLY A 244 -2.45 6.32 15.84
C GLY A 244 -1.08 5.88 15.35
N ILE A 245 -0.03 6.64 15.69
CA ILE A 245 1.33 6.28 15.26
C ILE A 245 1.96 5.13 16.07
N ILE A 246 1.64 5.03 17.37
CA ILE A 246 2.10 3.93 18.23
C ILE A 246 1.48 2.58 17.80
N ALA A 247 0.26 2.58 17.26
CA ALA A 247 -0.39 1.37 16.76
C ALA A 247 0.39 0.67 15.63
N PHE A 248 1.25 1.38 14.90
CA PHE A 248 2.13 0.78 13.88
C PHE A 248 3.40 0.14 14.44
N MET A 249 3.73 0.35 15.72
CA MET A 249 4.95 -0.15 16.35
C MET A 249 5.17 -1.67 16.15
N PRO A 250 4.16 -2.55 16.33
CA PRO A 250 4.35 -3.99 16.12
C PRO A 250 4.64 -4.36 14.65
N ARG A 251 4.23 -3.54 13.68
CA ARG A 251 4.56 -3.77 12.26
C ARG A 251 5.97 -3.31 11.93
N LEU A 252 6.33 -2.12 12.40
CA LEU A 252 7.53 -1.42 11.95
C LEU A 252 8.79 -1.81 12.75
N PHE A 253 8.63 -2.10 14.04
CA PHE A 253 9.76 -2.18 14.98
C PHE A 253 9.80 -3.46 15.81
N THR A 254 9.10 -4.53 15.40
CA THR A 254 9.14 -5.81 16.12
C THR A 254 10.58 -6.31 16.29
N ASN A 255 10.95 -6.57 17.55
CA ASN A 255 12.28 -7.02 17.99
C ASN A 255 13.41 -6.02 17.70
N ARG A 256 13.12 -4.78 17.28
CA ARG A 256 14.15 -3.78 16.95
C ARG A 256 14.56 -3.02 18.21
N VAL A 257 15.86 -2.87 18.43
CA VAL A 257 16.38 -2.15 19.61
C VAL A 257 16.14 -0.63 19.56
N GLY A 258 15.60 -0.13 18.46
CA GLY A 258 15.23 1.26 18.30
C GLY A 258 14.33 1.50 17.11
N GLY A 259 13.48 2.52 17.23
CA GLY A 259 12.50 2.87 16.21
C GLY A 259 11.95 4.26 16.43
N ARG A 260 11.62 4.93 15.32
CA ARG A 260 10.99 6.26 15.35
C ARG A 260 9.99 6.43 14.24
N VAL A 261 8.90 7.12 14.56
CA VAL A 261 7.91 7.61 13.61
C VAL A 261 7.99 9.13 13.58
N LEU A 262 8.18 9.67 12.38
CA LEU A 262 8.36 11.09 12.09
C LEU A 262 7.09 11.60 11.40
N GLY A 263 6.31 12.39 12.11
CA GLY A 263 5.12 13.07 11.63
C GLY A 263 5.09 14.53 12.07
N VAL A 264 4.53 15.39 11.21
CA VAL A 264 4.53 16.85 11.39
C VAL A 264 3.61 17.35 12.51
N ARG A 265 2.60 16.55 12.92
CA ARG A 265 1.67 16.84 14.02
C ARG A 265 2.00 16.06 15.30
N CYS A 266 2.45 14.82 15.17
CA CYS A 266 2.95 14.03 16.30
C CYS A 266 4.01 13.00 15.88
N SER A 267 4.96 12.76 16.77
CA SER A 267 6.13 11.89 16.55
C SER A 267 6.53 11.17 17.85
N TYR A 268 7.21 10.03 17.72
CA TYR A 268 7.87 9.38 18.85
C TYR A 268 9.17 8.68 18.43
N ARG A 269 10.05 8.45 19.39
CA ARG A 269 11.28 7.66 19.23
C ARG A 269 11.52 6.82 20.47
N TYR A 270 12.08 5.63 20.29
CA TYR A 270 12.71 4.87 21.36
C TYR A 270 14.05 4.27 20.89
N GLU A 271 15.01 4.14 21.80
CA GLU A 271 16.31 3.47 21.58
C GLU A 271 16.82 2.88 22.91
N VAL A 272 17.72 1.90 22.81
CA VAL A 272 18.46 1.31 23.95
C VAL A 272 19.67 2.14 24.44
N TYR A 273 19.91 3.32 23.84
CA TYR A 273 20.92 4.29 24.28
C TYR A 273 20.26 5.64 24.53
N SER A 274 20.88 6.49 25.36
CA SER A 274 20.33 7.82 25.62
C SER A 274 20.55 8.76 24.44
N PHE A 275 19.50 9.51 24.08
CA PHE A 275 19.48 10.56 23.05
C PHE A 275 18.69 11.80 23.52
N LEU A 276 18.53 11.91 24.84
CA LEU A 276 17.75 12.94 25.51
C LEU A 276 18.69 14.01 26.07
N ASP A 277 18.35 15.28 25.87
CA ASP A 277 19.13 16.42 26.37
C ASP A 277 18.63 16.93 27.74
N SER A 278 17.52 16.36 28.24
CA SER A 278 16.84 16.79 29.46
C SER A 278 16.46 15.61 30.37
N PRO A 279 16.10 15.88 31.64
CA PRO A 279 15.69 14.87 32.58
C PRO A 279 14.47 14.06 32.09
N VAL A 280 14.46 12.79 32.46
CA VAL A 280 13.36 11.88 32.15
C VAL A 280 12.14 12.21 33.01
N MET A 281 10.95 12.21 32.41
CA MET A 281 9.68 12.54 33.06
C MET A 281 8.88 11.29 33.45
N VAL A 282 9.07 10.18 32.72
CA VAL A 282 8.38 8.90 32.93
C VAL A 282 9.39 7.79 33.23
N GLN A 283 9.23 7.08 34.35
CA GLN A 283 10.07 5.95 34.71
C GLN A 283 9.21 4.70 34.96
N LEU A 284 9.51 3.59 34.26
CA LEU A 284 8.88 2.29 34.51
C LEU A 284 9.88 1.35 35.21
N ALA A 285 9.56 0.93 36.44
CA ALA A 285 10.40 0.01 37.22
C ALA A 285 10.07 -1.47 36.95
N GLU A 286 11.05 -2.36 37.17
CA GLU A 286 10.87 -3.81 37.04
C GLU A 286 9.80 -4.35 38.01
N SER A 287 8.84 -5.10 37.47
CA SER A 287 7.93 -5.92 38.28
C SER A 287 8.69 -7.13 38.84
N GLY A 288 9.39 -6.93 39.95
CA GLY A 288 9.90 -8.00 40.80
C GLY A 288 8.75 -8.65 41.59
N SER A 289 8.71 -9.98 41.56
CA SER A 289 7.93 -10.88 42.42
C SER A 289 7.58 -10.28 43.80
N SER A 290 6.29 -10.07 44.07
CA SER A 290 5.75 -10.25 45.42
C SER A 290 4.32 -10.78 45.36
N SER A 291 4.11 -11.82 46.16
CA SER A 291 2.85 -12.50 46.45
C SER A 291 1.80 -11.55 47.01
N GLY A 292 0.57 -11.65 46.50
CA GLY A 292 -0.59 -11.01 47.12
C GLY A 292 -1.80 -11.08 46.21
N ALA A 293 -2.46 -12.23 46.16
CA ALA A 293 -3.81 -12.33 45.62
C ALA A 293 -4.76 -11.46 46.48
N PRO A 294 -5.60 -10.60 45.89
CA PRO A 294 -6.84 -10.18 46.52
C PRO A 294 -7.95 -11.16 46.12
N ALA A 295 -8.66 -11.66 47.12
CA ALA A 295 -9.85 -12.48 46.97
C ALA A 295 -10.96 -11.75 46.17
N PRO A 296 -11.88 -12.50 45.52
CA PRO A 296 -12.96 -11.92 44.72
C PRO A 296 -13.98 -11.21 45.62
N ALA A 297 -14.22 -9.94 45.35
CA ALA A 297 -15.29 -9.18 45.98
C ALA A 297 -16.63 -9.46 45.30
N THR A 298 -17.62 -9.60 46.16
CA THR A 298 -19.00 -10.07 45.96
C THR A 298 -19.83 -9.14 45.07
N GLU A 299 -20.68 -9.74 44.23
CA GLU A 299 -21.80 -9.11 43.52
C GLU A 299 -22.70 -8.29 44.45
N PRO A 300 -23.15 -7.11 44.04
CA PRO A 300 -24.39 -6.52 44.53
C PRO A 300 -25.56 -6.83 43.59
N ALA A 301 -26.66 -7.21 44.24
CA ALA A 301 -27.93 -7.61 43.67
C ALA A 301 -28.57 -6.60 42.70
N ALA A 302 -29.35 -7.18 41.79
CA ALA A 302 -30.22 -6.53 40.82
C ALA A 302 -31.15 -5.47 41.43
N VAL A 303 -31.23 -4.33 40.76
CA VAL A 303 -32.33 -3.37 40.89
C VAL A 303 -32.94 -3.18 39.50
N THR A 304 -34.18 -3.64 39.36
CA THR A 304 -35.05 -3.35 38.22
C THR A 304 -35.39 -1.85 38.19
N PRO A 305 -35.58 -1.25 37.01
CA PRO A 305 -36.77 -0.42 36.88
C PRO A 305 -37.63 -0.75 35.67
N ALA A 306 -38.92 -0.49 35.93
CA ALA A 306 -40.10 -0.61 35.10
C ALA A 306 -39.96 -0.11 33.64
N ALA A 307 -40.74 -0.81 32.81
CA ALA A 307 -41.07 -0.46 31.43
C ALA A 307 -41.73 0.93 31.30
N THR A 308 -41.36 1.66 30.25
CA THR A 308 -42.29 2.41 29.38
C THR A 308 -41.57 2.84 28.10
N GLY A 309 -42.21 2.63 26.94
CA GLY A 309 -41.96 3.35 25.69
C GLY A 309 -41.14 2.59 24.64
N GLY A 310 -41.83 1.85 23.76
CA GLY A 310 -41.23 1.19 22.60
C GLY A 310 -40.84 2.18 21.51
N ASP A 311 -39.59 2.07 21.04
CA ASP A 311 -39.05 2.72 19.85
C ASP A 311 -38.80 1.62 18.80
N PRO A 312 -39.21 1.75 17.52
CA PRO A 312 -39.20 0.65 16.55
C PRO A 312 -37.81 0.19 16.08
N GLY A 313 -36.73 0.77 16.59
CA GLY A 313 -35.35 0.46 16.18
C GLY A 313 -34.64 -0.66 16.96
N ARG A 314 -35.20 -1.14 18.08
CA ARG A 314 -34.51 -2.07 18.99
C ARG A 314 -34.60 -3.55 18.59
N ALA A 315 -35.65 -3.93 17.85
CA ALA A 315 -35.87 -5.33 17.45
C ALA A 315 -34.78 -5.86 16.49
N THR A 316 -34.15 -4.98 15.70
CA THR A 316 -33.14 -5.39 14.70
C THR A 316 -31.75 -5.65 15.27
N GLU A 317 -31.43 -5.18 16.48
CA GLU A 317 -30.11 -5.39 17.10
C GLU A 317 -30.07 -6.71 17.88
N GLU A 318 -31.15 -7.07 18.58
CA GLU A 318 -31.26 -8.31 19.36
C GLU A 318 -31.25 -9.55 18.45
N GLU A 319 -31.94 -9.51 17.30
CA GLU A 319 -31.97 -10.60 16.31
C GLU A 319 -30.60 -10.84 15.62
N ASN A 320 -29.77 -9.80 15.50
CA ASN A 320 -28.42 -9.93 14.93
C ASN A 320 -27.43 -10.58 15.91
N ILE A 321 -27.65 -10.43 17.22
CA ILE A 321 -26.77 -11.00 18.25
C ILE A 321 -26.95 -12.52 18.30
N GLU A 322 -28.19 -13.03 18.23
CA GLU A 322 -28.47 -14.48 18.20
C GLU A 322 -27.88 -15.18 16.96
N ILE A 323 -27.95 -14.55 15.78
CA ILE A 323 -27.35 -15.10 14.56
C ILE A 323 -25.83 -15.19 14.70
N ILE A 324 -25.18 -14.15 15.24
CA ILE A 324 -23.73 -14.13 15.43
C ILE A 324 -23.28 -15.17 16.47
N GLU A 325 -24.02 -15.34 17.57
CA GLU A 325 -23.74 -16.35 18.60
C GLU A 325 -23.85 -17.78 18.03
N SER A 326 -24.80 -18.03 17.12
CA SER A 326 -24.94 -19.33 16.45
C SER A 326 -23.82 -19.64 15.44
N MET A 327 -23.05 -18.64 15.02
CA MET A 327 -21.96 -18.74 14.04
C MET A 327 -20.58 -18.89 14.68
N ILE A 328 -20.48 -18.93 16.01
CA ILE A 328 -19.20 -19.05 16.72
C ILE A 328 -18.67 -20.49 16.59
N ILE A 329 -17.42 -20.62 16.14
CA ILE A 329 -16.70 -21.90 16.08
C ILE A 329 -15.47 -21.80 16.98
N ASP A 330 -15.30 -22.79 17.86
CA ASP A 330 -14.18 -22.86 18.80
C ASP A 330 -12.82 -22.92 18.07
N ILE A 331 -11.80 -22.25 18.63
CA ILE A 331 -10.45 -22.25 18.06
C ILE A 331 -9.85 -23.66 18.01
N SER A 332 -10.21 -24.53 18.96
CA SER A 332 -9.78 -25.93 19.02
C SER A 332 -10.24 -26.71 17.79
N THR A 333 -11.51 -26.53 17.40
CA THR A 333 -12.10 -27.15 16.20
C THR A 333 -11.40 -26.66 14.94
N LEU A 334 -11.14 -25.34 14.83
CA LEU A 334 -10.45 -24.78 13.66
C LEU A 334 -8.98 -25.19 13.58
N ARG A 335 -8.28 -25.30 14.73
CA ARG A 335 -6.92 -25.87 14.78
C ARG A 335 -6.92 -27.32 14.32
N ALA A 336 -7.83 -28.16 14.82
CA ALA A 336 -7.94 -29.54 14.36
C ALA A 336 -8.24 -29.63 12.85
N ALA A 337 -9.19 -28.83 12.37
CA ALA A 337 -9.61 -28.81 10.98
C ALA A 337 -8.50 -28.37 10.02
N THR A 338 -7.63 -27.45 10.45
CA THR A 338 -6.56 -26.86 9.61
C THR A 338 -5.18 -27.49 9.83
N GLY A 339 -5.05 -28.49 10.71
CA GLY A 339 -3.75 -29.05 11.09
C GLY A 339 -2.88 -28.04 11.84
N ASP A 340 -3.48 -27.29 12.76
CA ASP A 340 -2.90 -26.15 13.49
C ASP A 340 -2.35 -25.06 12.56
N PHE A 341 -3.14 -24.70 11.54
CA PHE A 341 -2.75 -23.73 10.51
C PHE A 341 -1.46 -24.11 9.78
N ALA A 342 -1.28 -25.41 9.48
CA ALA A 342 -0.12 -25.92 8.76
C ALA A 342 0.08 -25.21 7.41
N GLU A 343 1.34 -24.91 7.07
CA GLU A 343 1.68 -24.27 5.78
C GLU A 343 1.26 -25.12 4.57
N SER A 344 1.18 -26.45 4.70
CA SER A 344 0.65 -27.35 3.65
C SER A 344 -0.82 -27.11 3.33
N ASN A 345 -1.58 -26.56 4.27
CA ASN A 345 -3.00 -26.23 4.11
C ASN A 345 -3.22 -24.77 3.71
N LYS A 346 -2.16 -23.98 3.55
CA LYS A 346 -2.26 -22.56 3.19
C LYS A 346 -2.68 -22.40 1.72
N LEU A 347 -3.80 -21.73 1.51
CA LEU A 347 -4.35 -21.43 0.19
C LEU A 347 -3.76 -20.14 -0.41
N GLY A 348 -3.40 -19.18 0.45
CA GLY A 348 -2.80 -17.91 0.06
C GLY A 348 -2.58 -16.97 1.25
N GLU A 349 -1.85 -15.89 1.03
CA GLU A 349 -1.60 -14.85 2.02
C GLU A 349 -1.52 -13.48 1.32
N GLY A 350 -2.22 -12.49 1.87
CA GLY A 350 -2.22 -11.12 1.38
C GLY A 350 -2.15 -10.11 2.54
N GLY A 351 -2.34 -8.82 2.23
CA GLY A 351 -2.29 -7.74 3.24
C GLY A 351 -3.29 -7.87 4.40
N PHE A 352 -4.30 -8.72 4.23
CA PHE A 352 -5.42 -8.92 5.15
C PHE A 352 -5.28 -10.17 6.03
N GLY A 353 -4.30 -11.05 5.76
CA GLY A 353 -4.09 -12.29 6.50
C GLY A 353 -3.84 -13.50 5.61
N ALA A 354 -3.60 -14.63 6.26
CA ALA A 354 -3.42 -15.92 5.60
C ALA A 354 -4.74 -16.71 5.57
N VAL A 355 -4.99 -17.42 4.47
CA VAL A 355 -6.17 -18.27 4.29
C VAL A 355 -5.74 -19.73 4.26
N TYR A 356 -6.38 -20.56 5.06
CA TYR A 356 -6.07 -21.99 5.20
C TYR A 356 -7.27 -22.84 4.79
N LYS A 357 -7.03 -23.95 4.10
CA LYS A 357 -8.01 -25.01 3.90
C LYS A 357 -8.16 -25.79 5.20
N GLY A 358 -9.38 -26.15 5.54
CA GLY A 358 -9.65 -27.09 6.61
C GLY A 358 -10.83 -27.99 6.30
N THR A 359 -10.98 -29.03 7.10
CA THR A 359 -12.14 -29.93 7.06
C THR A 359 -12.72 -30.04 8.46
N LEU A 360 -13.98 -29.62 8.62
CA LEU A 360 -14.70 -29.72 9.89
C LEU A 360 -14.98 -31.20 10.25
N PRO A 361 -15.28 -31.51 11.53
CA PRO A 361 -15.51 -32.89 11.98
C PRO A 361 -16.65 -33.62 11.25
N ASP A 362 -17.60 -32.89 10.69
CA ASP A 362 -18.72 -33.39 9.90
C ASP A 362 -18.37 -33.64 8.42
N GLY A 363 -17.12 -33.37 8.02
CA GLY A 363 -16.63 -33.55 6.67
C GLY A 363 -16.77 -32.32 5.77
N HIS A 364 -17.35 -31.21 6.24
CA HIS A 364 -17.46 -30.00 5.43
C HIS A 364 -16.10 -29.33 5.23
N GLU A 365 -15.74 -29.07 3.98
CA GLU A 365 -14.52 -28.32 3.63
C GLU A 365 -14.73 -26.81 3.80
N ILE A 366 -13.78 -26.16 4.46
CA ILE A 366 -13.83 -24.74 4.81
C ILE A 366 -12.56 -23.99 4.40
N ALA A 367 -12.69 -22.69 4.21
CA ALA A 367 -11.58 -21.75 4.08
C ALA A 367 -11.53 -20.83 5.30
N VAL A 368 -10.45 -20.92 6.08
CA VAL A 368 -10.25 -20.14 7.31
C VAL A 368 -9.33 -18.96 7.02
N LYS A 369 -9.89 -17.75 6.95
CA LYS A 369 -9.15 -16.49 6.83
C LYS A 369 -8.73 -16.05 8.23
N ARG A 370 -7.44 -16.19 8.53
CA ARG A 370 -6.83 -15.72 9.77
C ARG A 370 -6.42 -14.27 9.60
N LEU A 371 -7.20 -13.36 10.18
CA LEU A 371 -6.97 -11.93 10.04
C LEU A 371 -5.63 -11.54 10.67
N SER A 372 -4.87 -10.70 9.97
CA SER A 372 -3.58 -10.23 10.45
C SER A 372 -3.73 -9.54 11.81
N ARG A 373 -2.99 -10.02 12.81
CA ARG A 373 -2.98 -9.44 14.17
C ARG A 373 -2.46 -8.00 14.23
N CYS A 374 -1.89 -7.52 13.13
CA CYS A 374 -1.22 -6.24 13.06
C CYS A 374 -2.02 -5.14 12.36
N SER A 375 -3.16 -5.39 11.69
CA SER A 375 -3.94 -4.33 11.00
C SER A 375 -4.98 -3.69 11.93
N THR A 376 -4.98 -2.35 12.03
CA THR A 376 -6.17 -1.59 12.50
C THR A 376 -7.37 -1.84 11.58
N GLN A 377 -7.09 -2.10 10.30
CA GLN A 377 -8.06 -2.51 9.29
C GLN A 377 -8.75 -3.85 9.60
N GLY A 378 -8.06 -4.83 10.22
CA GLY A 378 -8.62 -6.15 10.50
C GLY A 378 -9.80 -6.16 11.50
N VAL A 379 -9.87 -5.19 12.43
CA VAL A 379 -11.08 -5.01 13.27
C VAL A 379 -12.24 -4.45 12.45
N GLY A 380 -11.97 -3.46 11.60
CA GLY A 380 -12.96 -2.84 10.74
C GLY A 380 -13.49 -3.83 9.69
N GLU A 381 -12.60 -4.62 9.10
CA GLU A 381 -12.90 -5.72 8.19
C GLU A 381 -13.72 -6.79 8.88
N LEU A 382 -13.32 -7.23 10.08
CA LEU A 382 -14.10 -8.18 10.88
C LEU A 382 -15.51 -7.65 11.14
N LYS A 383 -15.65 -6.38 11.57
CA LYS A 383 -16.95 -5.76 11.81
C LYS A 383 -17.79 -5.65 10.53
N ASN A 384 -17.16 -5.27 9.42
CA ASN A 384 -17.85 -5.15 8.13
C ASN A 384 -18.27 -6.52 7.59
N GLU A 385 -17.36 -7.51 7.54
CA GLU A 385 -17.64 -8.87 7.06
C GLU A 385 -18.69 -9.55 7.95
N LEU A 386 -18.64 -9.39 9.28
CA LEU A 386 -19.65 -9.94 10.20
C LEU A 386 -21.02 -9.25 10.04
N ALA A 387 -21.06 -7.93 9.90
CA ALA A 387 -22.32 -7.18 9.74
C ALA A 387 -22.99 -7.43 8.38
N LEU A 388 -22.20 -7.74 7.34
CA LEU A 388 -22.65 -7.90 5.96
C LEU A 388 -22.93 -9.36 5.60
N VAL A 389 -21.96 -10.25 5.78
CA VAL A 389 -22.00 -11.58 5.15
C VAL A 389 -22.96 -12.52 5.89
N ALA A 390 -23.26 -12.27 7.17
CA ALA A 390 -24.31 -12.99 7.90
C ALA A 390 -25.73 -12.77 7.29
N LYS A 391 -25.93 -11.68 6.54
CA LYS A 391 -27.23 -11.30 5.96
C LYS A 391 -27.32 -11.45 4.45
N LEU A 392 -26.19 -11.72 3.78
CA LEU A 392 -26.11 -11.83 2.33
C LEU A 392 -26.04 -13.30 1.95
N GLN A 393 -27.07 -13.79 1.24
CA GLN A 393 -27.12 -15.16 0.74
C GLN A 393 -27.45 -15.13 -0.74
N HIS A 394 -26.48 -15.48 -1.57
CA HIS A 394 -26.66 -15.53 -3.01
C HIS A 394 -25.64 -16.47 -3.66
N LYS A 395 -26.04 -17.22 -4.68
CA LYS A 395 -25.21 -18.24 -5.36
C LYS A 395 -23.89 -17.69 -5.93
N ASN A 396 -23.84 -16.40 -6.25
CA ASN A 396 -22.67 -15.71 -6.80
C ASN A 396 -21.89 -14.89 -5.74
N LEU A 397 -22.14 -15.08 -4.45
CA LEU A 397 -21.34 -14.55 -3.36
C LEU A 397 -20.75 -15.73 -2.56
N VAL A 398 -19.59 -15.52 -1.93
CA VAL A 398 -19.02 -16.50 -0.98
C VAL A 398 -19.77 -16.42 0.34
N SER A 399 -20.16 -17.57 0.86
CA SER A 399 -20.94 -17.70 2.09
C SER A 399 -20.04 -17.79 3.31
N LEU A 400 -20.33 -16.98 4.34
CA LEU A 400 -19.71 -17.09 5.66
C LEU A 400 -20.36 -18.27 6.41
N VAL A 401 -19.53 -19.21 6.84
CA VAL A 401 -19.92 -20.40 7.60
C VAL A 401 -19.87 -20.11 9.10
N GLY A 402 -18.86 -19.34 9.55
CA GLY A 402 -18.71 -19.02 10.96
C GLY A 402 -17.57 -18.07 11.28
N VAL A 403 -17.41 -17.76 12.56
CA VAL A 403 -16.38 -16.85 13.08
C VAL A 403 -15.74 -17.41 14.35
N CYS A 404 -14.48 -17.03 14.60
CA CYS A 404 -13.81 -17.34 15.87
C CYS A 404 -13.15 -16.08 16.41
N LEU A 405 -13.47 -15.73 17.66
CA LEU A 405 -13.03 -14.52 18.36
C LEU A 405 -12.33 -14.83 19.70
N GLU A 406 -11.62 -15.96 19.78
CA GLU A 406 -10.99 -16.44 21.01
C GLU A 406 -9.49 -16.10 21.08
N GLN A 407 -8.94 -15.90 22.29
CA GLN A 407 -7.49 -15.85 22.54
C GLN A 407 -6.70 -14.84 21.66
N GLN A 408 -7.29 -13.70 21.32
CA GLN A 408 -6.74 -12.69 20.39
C GLN A 408 -6.61 -13.17 18.92
N GLU A 409 -7.19 -14.32 18.57
CA GLU A 409 -7.42 -14.73 17.19
C GLU A 409 -8.70 -14.10 16.67
N ARG A 410 -8.68 -13.70 15.39
CA ARG A 410 -9.86 -13.25 14.66
C ARG A 410 -9.90 -14.01 13.36
N LEU A 411 -10.75 -15.02 13.31
CA LEU A 411 -10.87 -15.92 12.17
C LEU A 411 -12.25 -15.76 11.55
N LEU A 412 -12.26 -15.73 10.23
CA LEU A 412 -13.47 -15.78 9.43
C LEU A 412 -13.46 -17.09 8.64
N VAL A 413 -14.54 -17.85 8.74
CA VAL A 413 -14.67 -19.19 8.17
C VAL A 413 -15.66 -19.13 7.03
N TYR A 414 -15.19 -19.45 5.83
CA TYR A 414 -15.96 -19.43 4.59
C TYR A 414 -16.14 -20.83 4.02
N GLU A 415 -17.10 -20.98 3.12
CA GLU A 415 -17.16 -22.17 2.26
C GLU A 415 -15.85 -22.32 1.46
N PHE A 416 -15.33 -23.53 1.34
CA PHE A 416 -14.17 -23.78 0.49
C PHE A 416 -14.55 -23.75 -0.99
N VAL A 417 -13.91 -22.86 -1.76
CA VAL A 417 -14.13 -22.70 -3.20
C VAL A 417 -12.91 -23.25 -3.97
N PRO A 418 -13.04 -24.38 -4.70
CA PRO A 418 -11.89 -25.21 -5.06
C PRO A 418 -11.04 -24.70 -6.23
N ASN A 419 -11.61 -23.95 -7.19
CA ASN A 419 -10.87 -23.50 -8.38
C ASN A 419 -10.17 -22.14 -8.16
N ARG A 420 -9.95 -21.74 -6.90
CA ARG A 420 -9.21 -20.54 -6.50
C ARG A 420 -9.80 -19.26 -7.14
N SER A 421 -8.99 -18.21 -7.23
CA SER A 421 -9.40 -16.90 -7.76
C SER A 421 -9.21 -16.78 -9.28
N LEU A 422 -10.06 -15.98 -9.91
CA LEU A 422 -10.11 -15.79 -11.35
C LEU A 422 -8.81 -15.24 -11.94
N ASP A 423 -8.10 -14.36 -11.22
CA ASP A 423 -6.82 -13.80 -11.65
C ASP A 423 -5.74 -14.89 -11.83
N GLN A 424 -5.71 -15.89 -10.95
CA GLN A 424 -4.77 -17.01 -11.03
C GLN A 424 -4.99 -17.85 -12.29
N ILE A 425 -6.24 -17.96 -12.77
CA ILE A 425 -6.57 -18.70 -13.98
C ILE A 425 -6.36 -17.84 -15.24
N LEU A 426 -6.74 -16.56 -15.22
CA LEU A 426 -6.60 -15.67 -16.38
C LEU A 426 -5.13 -15.35 -16.71
N PHE A 427 -4.34 -15.02 -15.68
CA PHE A 427 -2.98 -14.48 -15.84
C PHE A 427 -1.87 -15.46 -15.45
N GLY A 428 -2.20 -16.55 -14.74
CA GLY A 428 -1.23 -17.51 -14.22
C GLY A 428 -0.55 -17.03 -12.93
N THR A 429 0.16 -17.94 -12.24
CA THR A 429 0.96 -17.62 -11.06
C THR A 429 2.20 -16.83 -11.45
N THR A 430 2.13 -15.50 -11.48
CA THR A 430 3.34 -14.67 -11.46
C THR A 430 3.95 -14.78 -10.07
N ILE A 431 4.73 -15.85 -9.84
CA ILE A 431 5.61 -15.93 -8.68
C ILE A 431 6.58 -14.76 -8.83
N CYS A 432 6.48 -13.74 -7.97
CA CYS A 432 7.66 -12.93 -7.66
C CYS A 432 8.72 -13.92 -7.17
N PRO A 433 9.86 -14.10 -7.87
CA PRO A 433 10.87 -15.05 -7.42
C PRO A 433 11.35 -14.62 -6.02
N ARG A 434 10.95 -15.37 -4.99
CA ARG A 434 11.71 -15.36 -3.73
C ARG A 434 13.11 -15.85 -4.08
N PRO A 435 14.18 -15.24 -3.52
CA PRO A 435 15.49 -15.85 -3.59
C PRO A 435 15.39 -17.22 -2.93
N ALA A 436 15.46 -18.29 -3.73
CA ALA A 436 15.55 -19.64 -3.22
C ALA A 436 16.81 -19.73 -2.38
N LEU A 437 16.65 -19.87 -1.07
CA LEU A 437 17.71 -20.32 -0.20
C LEU A 437 18.20 -21.66 -0.74
N SER A 438 19.52 -21.71 -0.94
CA SER A 438 20.35 -22.86 -1.30
C SER A 438 19.72 -24.23 -1.01
N LEU A 439 19.38 -24.97 -2.06
CA LEU A 439 19.25 -26.43 -2.02
C LEU A 439 20.24 -27.02 -3.01
N GLN A 440 21.51 -27.09 -2.60
CA GLN A 440 22.41 -28.14 -3.08
C GLN A 440 22.30 -29.28 -2.07
N ASN A 441 22.05 -30.49 -2.59
CA ASN A 441 21.89 -31.77 -1.90
C ASN A 441 20.47 -32.14 -1.49
N LEU A 442 19.79 -32.84 -2.39
CA LEU A 442 19.17 -34.15 -2.11
C LEU A 442 18.82 -34.79 -3.46
N THR A 443 19.45 -35.93 -3.75
CA THR A 443 19.08 -36.79 -4.87
C THR A 443 17.73 -37.44 -4.56
N PRO A 444 16.77 -37.47 -5.49
CA PRO A 444 15.48 -38.10 -5.23
C PRO A 444 15.64 -39.63 -5.27
N LYS A 445 15.43 -40.28 -4.13
CA LYS A 445 15.01 -41.68 -4.11
C LYS A 445 13.55 -41.71 -4.56
N LEU A 446 13.29 -42.36 -5.70
CA LEU A 446 11.95 -42.83 -6.06
C LEU A 446 11.51 -43.82 -4.99
N ASP A 447 10.34 -43.58 -4.39
CA ASP A 447 9.32 -44.56 -3.94
C ASP A 447 8.37 -43.88 -2.94
N ASP A 448 7.51 -42.97 -3.41
CA ASP A 448 6.31 -42.52 -2.66
C ASP A 448 5.16 -42.16 -3.63
N PRO A 449 4.05 -42.91 -3.67
CA PRO A 449 2.98 -42.76 -4.67
C PRO A 449 1.85 -41.79 -4.28
N LEU A 450 2.16 -40.62 -3.68
CA LEU A 450 1.15 -39.57 -3.35
C LEU A 450 1.52 -38.14 -3.76
N LEU A 451 2.28 -37.96 -4.84
CA LEU A 451 2.42 -36.67 -5.52
C LEU A 451 1.48 -36.59 -6.73
N LEU A 452 0.23 -36.20 -6.49
CA LEU A 452 -0.56 -35.54 -7.54
C LEU A 452 0.18 -34.23 -7.87
N LEU A 453 0.98 -34.26 -8.93
CA LEU A 453 1.66 -33.10 -9.48
C LEU A 453 0.63 -31.98 -9.71
N PRO A 454 0.92 -30.71 -9.32
CA PRO A 454 0.05 -29.60 -9.68
C PRO A 454 0.02 -29.51 -11.21
N MET A 455 -1.19 -29.62 -11.78
CA MET A 455 -1.46 -29.43 -13.21
C MET A 455 -0.67 -28.21 -13.72
N ALA A 456 0.06 -28.37 -14.83
CA ALA A 456 0.90 -27.32 -15.37
C ALA A 456 0.05 -26.05 -15.62
N ASP A 457 0.58 -24.85 -15.33
CA ASP A 457 -0.14 -23.57 -15.53
C ASP A 457 -0.69 -23.41 -16.97
N SER A 458 -0.11 -24.12 -17.95
CA SER A 458 -0.61 -24.21 -19.33
C SER A 458 -1.97 -24.91 -19.44
N GLU A 459 -2.18 -26.02 -18.73
CA GLU A 459 -3.42 -26.80 -18.76
C GLU A 459 -4.58 -26.08 -18.07
N ARG A 460 -4.29 -25.23 -17.07
CA ARG A 460 -5.30 -24.43 -16.35
C ARG A 460 -5.77 -23.21 -17.15
N ARG A 461 -4.86 -22.55 -17.89
CA ARG A 461 -5.19 -21.38 -18.73
C ARG A 461 -6.04 -21.74 -19.95
N GLU A 462 -6.01 -23.00 -20.39
CA GLU A 462 -6.85 -23.56 -21.45
C GLU A 462 -8.27 -23.94 -20.98
N GLN A 463 -8.57 -23.83 -19.68
CA GLN A 463 -9.88 -24.21 -19.14
C GLN A 463 -10.97 -23.16 -19.35
N LEU A 464 -10.64 -21.88 -19.53
CA LEU A 464 -11.58 -20.77 -19.68
C LEU A 464 -11.88 -20.45 -21.16
N ASP A 465 -12.67 -21.31 -21.79
CA ASP A 465 -13.34 -20.99 -23.05
C ASP A 465 -14.29 -19.79 -22.92
N TRP A 466 -14.74 -19.27 -24.05
CA TRP A 466 -15.66 -18.13 -24.06
C TRP A 466 -16.95 -18.38 -23.28
N ALA A 467 -17.53 -19.58 -23.34
CA ALA A 467 -18.78 -19.88 -22.66
C ALA A 467 -18.62 -19.74 -21.13
N LYS A 468 -17.51 -20.24 -20.57
CA LYS A 468 -17.19 -20.07 -19.15
C LYS A 468 -16.90 -18.62 -18.80
N ARG A 469 -16.14 -17.89 -19.62
CA ARG A 469 -15.88 -16.45 -19.40
C ARG A 469 -17.18 -15.63 -19.42
N CYS A 470 -18.08 -15.93 -20.35
CA CYS A 470 -19.39 -15.32 -20.44
C CYS A 470 -20.24 -15.64 -19.20
N ASN A 471 -20.25 -16.89 -18.75
CA ASN A 471 -20.91 -17.30 -17.49
C ASN A 471 -20.33 -16.57 -16.27
N ILE A 472 -19.01 -16.37 -16.24
CA ILE A 472 -18.34 -15.61 -15.18
C ILE A 472 -18.78 -14.15 -15.19
N ILE A 473 -18.77 -13.49 -16.35
CA ILE A 473 -19.24 -12.09 -16.49
C ILE A 473 -20.69 -11.96 -16.01
N HIS A 474 -21.58 -12.86 -16.46
CA HIS A 474 -22.99 -12.88 -16.04
C HIS A 474 -23.17 -13.13 -14.55
N GLY A 475 -22.41 -14.07 -13.98
CA GLY A 475 -22.50 -14.40 -12.56
C GLY A 475 -21.99 -13.27 -11.67
N ILE A 476 -20.90 -12.60 -12.03
CA ILE A 476 -20.43 -11.39 -11.34
C ILE A 476 -21.48 -10.29 -11.42
N ALA A 477 -22.05 -10.05 -12.61
CA ALA A 477 -23.08 -9.03 -12.80
C ALA A 477 -24.33 -9.28 -11.94
N ARG A 478 -24.79 -10.53 -11.85
CA ARG A 478 -25.90 -10.93 -10.96
C ARG A 478 -25.55 -10.79 -9.48
N GLY A 479 -24.33 -11.15 -9.09
CA GLY A 479 -23.85 -10.94 -7.72
C GLY A 479 -23.86 -9.47 -7.32
N LEU A 480 -23.42 -8.58 -8.22
CA LEU A 480 -23.44 -7.14 -7.98
C LEU A 480 -24.83 -6.52 -8.02
N GLN A 481 -25.69 -6.94 -8.95
CA GLN A 481 -27.10 -6.56 -8.94
C GLN A 481 -27.75 -6.90 -7.60
N TYR A 482 -27.50 -8.10 -7.08
CA TYR A 482 -28.01 -8.49 -5.77
C TYR A 482 -27.54 -7.52 -4.68
N LEU A 483 -26.23 -7.21 -4.61
CA LEU A 483 -25.68 -6.29 -3.60
C LEU A 483 -26.21 -4.85 -3.71
N HIS A 484 -26.49 -4.38 -4.92
CA HIS A 484 -26.85 -2.98 -5.18
C HIS A 484 -28.36 -2.73 -5.12
N GLU A 485 -29.16 -3.70 -5.56
CA GLU A 485 -30.57 -3.52 -5.92
C GLU A 485 -31.51 -4.53 -5.24
N ASP A 486 -31.16 -5.84 -5.21
CA ASP A 486 -32.11 -6.88 -4.77
C ASP A 486 -32.01 -7.23 -3.28
N SER A 487 -30.86 -6.99 -2.63
CA SER A 487 -30.69 -7.24 -1.20
C SER A 487 -31.41 -6.19 -0.35
N GLN A 488 -31.87 -6.58 0.84
CA GLN A 488 -32.52 -5.65 1.79
C GLN A 488 -31.60 -4.49 2.21
N LEU A 489 -30.29 -4.70 2.10
CA LEU A 489 -29.24 -3.76 2.39
C LEU A 489 -28.58 -3.36 1.07
N ARG A 490 -28.41 -2.06 0.81
CA ARG A 490 -27.61 -1.60 -0.32
C ARG A 490 -26.14 -1.63 0.07
N VAL A 491 -25.34 -2.45 -0.60
CA VAL A 491 -23.94 -2.71 -0.28
C VAL A 491 -23.04 -2.21 -1.41
N VAL A 492 -22.02 -1.41 -1.08
CA VAL A 492 -20.95 -1.05 -2.03
C VAL A 492 -19.68 -1.81 -1.63
N HIS A 493 -19.14 -2.63 -2.53
CA HIS A 493 -18.03 -3.54 -2.27
C HIS A 493 -16.68 -2.82 -2.13
N ARG A 494 -16.39 -1.84 -2.99
CA ARG A 494 -15.21 -0.94 -2.98
C ARG A 494 -13.84 -1.58 -3.25
N ASP A 495 -13.73 -2.91 -3.25
CA ASP A 495 -12.51 -3.64 -3.67
C ASP A 495 -12.81 -4.79 -4.65
N LEU A 496 -13.62 -4.53 -5.68
CA LEU A 496 -13.87 -5.51 -6.74
C LEU A 496 -12.67 -5.60 -7.69
N LYS A 497 -12.17 -6.83 -7.87
CA LYS A 497 -11.04 -7.16 -8.74
C LYS A 497 -11.03 -8.67 -9.04
N ALA A 498 -10.29 -9.09 -10.06
CA ALA A 498 -10.24 -10.50 -10.46
C ALA A 498 -9.76 -11.45 -9.34
N SER A 499 -8.87 -11.00 -8.44
CA SER A 499 -8.42 -11.84 -7.31
C SER A 499 -9.48 -12.07 -6.23
N ASN A 500 -10.55 -11.25 -6.23
CA ASN A 500 -11.66 -11.34 -5.28
C ASN A 500 -12.86 -12.10 -5.87
N ILE A 501 -12.71 -12.66 -7.08
CA ILE A 501 -13.70 -13.56 -7.69
C ILE A 501 -13.20 -15.00 -7.57
N LEU A 502 -13.83 -15.81 -6.73
CA LEU A 502 -13.52 -17.24 -6.60
C LEU A 502 -14.35 -18.08 -7.56
N LEU A 503 -13.87 -19.26 -7.92
CA LEU A 503 -14.53 -20.16 -8.88
C LEU A 503 -14.86 -21.51 -8.24
N ASP A 504 -16.14 -21.88 -8.27
CA ASP A 504 -16.60 -23.18 -7.77
C ASP A 504 -16.19 -24.34 -8.68
N MET A 505 -16.53 -25.59 -8.31
CA MET A 505 -16.22 -26.80 -9.08
C MET A 505 -16.71 -26.75 -10.54
N ASN A 506 -17.75 -25.97 -10.81
CA ASN A 506 -18.38 -25.81 -12.11
C ASN A 506 -17.93 -24.54 -12.83
N MET A 507 -16.90 -23.85 -12.31
CA MET A 507 -16.38 -22.56 -12.81
C MET A 507 -17.40 -21.42 -12.73
N ASN A 508 -18.37 -21.49 -11.80
CA ASN A 508 -19.24 -20.36 -11.51
C ASN A 508 -18.53 -19.35 -10.59
N PRO A 509 -18.72 -18.04 -10.80
CA PRO A 509 -18.09 -17.01 -10.00
C PRO A 509 -18.81 -16.81 -8.66
N LYS A 510 -18.00 -16.59 -7.62
CA LYS A 510 -18.43 -16.14 -6.30
C LYS A 510 -17.60 -14.91 -5.89
N ILE A 511 -18.27 -13.78 -5.65
CA ILE A 511 -17.65 -12.55 -5.16
C ILE A 511 -17.27 -12.76 -3.69
N SER A 512 -16.04 -12.37 -3.33
CA SER A 512 -15.45 -12.53 -2.00
C SER A 512 -14.79 -11.23 -1.53
N ASP A 513 -14.36 -11.21 -0.26
CA ASP A 513 -13.59 -10.13 0.38
C ASP A 513 -14.37 -8.82 0.61
N PHE A 514 -15.38 -8.91 1.49
CA PHE A 514 -16.23 -7.78 1.87
C PHE A 514 -15.62 -6.87 2.96
N GLY A 515 -14.33 -7.06 3.30
CA GLY A 515 -13.66 -6.28 4.35
C GLY A 515 -13.74 -4.77 4.16
N MET A 516 -13.79 -4.30 2.91
CA MET A 516 -13.87 -2.87 2.56
C MET A 516 -15.30 -2.37 2.30
N ALA A 517 -16.27 -3.28 2.31
CA ALA A 517 -17.63 -2.98 1.89
C ALA A 517 -18.34 -2.05 2.87
N ARG A 518 -19.30 -1.28 2.35
CA ARG A 518 -20.08 -0.29 3.11
C ARG A 518 -21.57 -0.46 2.88
N LEU A 519 -22.33 -0.28 3.96
CA LEU A 519 -23.78 -0.25 3.95
C LEU A 519 -24.26 1.18 3.66
N PHE A 520 -25.20 1.31 2.73
CA PHE A 520 -25.98 2.52 2.53
C PHE A 520 -27.35 2.38 3.17
N GLY A 521 -27.80 3.46 3.81
CA GLY A 521 -29.21 3.61 4.17
C GLY A 521 -30.09 3.64 2.92
N ARG A 522 -31.39 3.33 3.05
CA ARG A 522 -32.32 3.22 1.90
C ARG A 522 -32.30 4.43 0.96
N ASP A 523 -32.10 5.63 1.52
CA ASP A 523 -32.11 6.90 0.77
C ASP A 523 -30.71 7.37 0.32
N GLN A 524 -29.64 6.69 0.77
CA GLN A 524 -28.27 7.09 0.44
C GLN A 524 -27.88 6.58 -0.96
N THR A 525 -27.42 7.51 -1.80
CA THR A 525 -27.01 7.23 -3.19
C THR A 525 -25.49 7.20 -3.36
N HIS A 526 -24.76 7.91 -2.50
CA HIS A 526 -23.30 7.97 -2.49
C HIS A 526 -22.78 8.24 -1.07
N GLY A 527 -21.50 7.98 -0.85
CA GLY A 527 -20.79 8.28 0.38
C GLY A 527 -19.46 8.95 0.07
N VAL A 528 -19.00 9.79 0.98
CA VAL A 528 -17.69 10.45 0.87
C VAL A 528 -16.79 9.94 1.98
N THR A 529 -15.54 9.64 1.65
CA THR A 529 -14.53 9.19 2.62
C THR A 529 -13.21 9.92 2.41
N ASN A 530 -12.55 10.27 3.50
CA ASN A 530 -11.19 10.81 3.46
C ASN A 530 -10.14 9.69 3.40
N HIS A 531 -10.56 8.43 3.56
CA HIS A 531 -9.73 7.23 3.45
C HIS A 531 -10.17 6.42 2.23
N VAL A 532 -9.50 6.64 1.10
CA VAL A 532 -9.67 5.86 -0.13
C VAL A 532 -8.95 4.53 0.06
N VAL A 533 -9.72 3.45 -0.02
CA VAL A 533 -9.25 2.06 0.08
C VAL A 533 -9.78 1.26 -1.10
N GLY A 534 -9.00 0.31 -1.59
CA GLY A 534 -9.32 -0.48 -2.77
C GLY A 534 -8.07 -0.73 -3.61
N THR A 535 -8.22 -1.43 -4.72
CA THR A 535 -7.10 -1.80 -5.59
C THR A 535 -6.93 -0.81 -6.74
N TYR A 536 -5.73 -0.22 -6.84
CA TYR A 536 -5.41 0.74 -7.91
C TYR A 536 -5.58 0.10 -9.29
N GLY A 537 -6.14 0.86 -10.23
CA GLY A 537 -6.53 0.36 -11.57
C GLY A 537 -7.97 -0.16 -11.66
N TYR A 538 -8.58 -0.59 -10.55
CA TYR A 538 -10.02 -0.93 -10.49
C TYR A 538 -10.86 0.19 -9.88
N MET A 539 -10.23 1.13 -9.16
CA MET A 539 -10.92 2.24 -8.50
C MET A 539 -11.36 3.32 -9.51
N ALA A 540 -12.62 3.73 -9.39
CA ALA A 540 -13.22 4.80 -10.19
C ALA A 540 -12.55 6.17 -9.94
N PRO A 541 -12.47 7.05 -10.95
CA PRO A 541 -11.76 8.33 -10.85
C PRO A 541 -12.34 9.27 -9.78
N GLU A 542 -13.66 9.35 -9.65
CA GLU A 542 -14.33 10.18 -8.64
C GLU A 542 -14.03 9.70 -7.21
N TYR A 543 -13.82 8.39 -7.06
CA TYR A 543 -13.45 7.80 -5.79
C TYR A 543 -11.99 8.08 -5.45
N LEU A 544 -11.09 7.97 -6.43
CA LEU A 544 -9.66 8.29 -6.27
C LEU A 544 -9.40 9.76 -5.96
N THR A 545 -10.12 10.67 -6.64
CA THR A 545 -9.83 12.10 -6.59
C THR A 545 -10.59 12.84 -5.50
N ARG A 546 -11.81 12.40 -5.17
CA ARG A 546 -12.71 13.10 -4.24
C ARG A 546 -13.17 12.23 -3.08
N GLY A 547 -12.75 10.97 -3.03
CA GLY A 547 -13.22 10.03 -2.02
C GLY A 547 -14.70 9.67 -2.15
N ASN A 548 -15.34 10.01 -3.27
CA ASN A 548 -16.76 9.76 -3.48
C ASN A 548 -16.97 8.34 -3.98
N TYR A 549 -17.61 7.49 -3.19
CA TYR A 549 -17.92 6.10 -3.55
C TYR A 549 -19.43 5.88 -3.64
N SER A 550 -19.83 5.04 -4.58
CA SER A 550 -21.22 4.64 -4.77
C SER A 550 -21.30 3.27 -5.43
N VAL A 551 -22.51 2.76 -5.64
CA VAL A 551 -22.74 1.60 -6.50
C VAL A 551 -22.14 1.77 -7.91
N LYS A 552 -22.06 3.01 -8.42
CA LYS A 552 -21.43 3.31 -9.72
C LYS A 552 -19.91 3.19 -9.71
N SER A 553 -19.28 3.26 -8.55
CA SER A 553 -17.84 3.02 -8.41
C SER A 553 -17.53 1.52 -8.52
N ASP A 554 -18.41 0.65 -8.00
CA ASP A 554 -18.33 -0.80 -8.22
C ASP A 554 -18.61 -1.18 -9.69
N VAL A 555 -19.55 -0.49 -10.35
CA VAL A 555 -19.83 -0.67 -11.80
C VAL A 555 -18.57 -0.38 -12.62
N PHE A 556 -17.81 0.66 -12.26
CA PHE A 556 -16.53 0.94 -12.91
C PHE A 556 -15.54 -0.23 -12.76
N SER A 557 -15.36 -0.73 -11.53
CA SER A 557 -14.50 -1.89 -11.27
C SER A 557 -14.95 -3.14 -12.04
N PHE A 558 -16.27 -3.36 -12.17
CA PHE A 558 -16.84 -4.42 -13.00
C PHE A 558 -16.47 -4.25 -14.47
N GLY A 559 -16.58 -3.04 -15.02
CA GLY A 559 -16.19 -2.75 -16.40
C GLY A 559 -14.73 -3.08 -16.69
N VAL A 560 -13.81 -2.71 -15.79
CA VAL A 560 -12.39 -3.09 -15.87
C VAL A 560 -12.22 -4.62 -15.89
N MET A 561 -12.89 -5.34 -14.98
CA MET A 561 -12.83 -6.81 -14.95
C MET A 561 -13.38 -7.46 -16.23
N VAL A 562 -14.46 -6.92 -16.82
CA VAL A 562 -14.99 -7.44 -18.10
C VAL A 562 -13.94 -7.33 -19.20
N LEU A 563 -13.25 -6.20 -19.30
CA LEU A 563 -12.18 -6.01 -20.28
C LEU A 563 -11.00 -6.96 -20.01
N GLU A 564 -10.61 -7.17 -18.75
CA GLU A 564 -9.58 -8.14 -18.39
C GLU A 564 -9.97 -9.58 -18.76
N ILE A 565 -11.23 -9.97 -18.53
CA ILE A 565 -11.75 -11.30 -18.87
C ILE A 565 -11.74 -11.51 -20.39
N VAL A 566 -12.12 -10.50 -21.18
CA VAL A 566 -12.14 -10.61 -22.64
C VAL A 566 -10.72 -10.61 -23.23
N THR A 567 -9.84 -9.78 -22.69
CA THR A 567 -8.46 -9.64 -23.21
C THR A 567 -7.50 -10.71 -22.69
N GLY A 568 -7.79 -11.30 -21.53
CA GLY A 568 -6.87 -12.18 -20.83
C GLY A 568 -5.59 -11.48 -20.37
N LYS A 569 -5.56 -10.14 -20.37
CA LYS A 569 -4.43 -9.29 -19.98
C LYS A 569 -4.77 -8.54 -18.69
N LYS A 570 -3.78 -8.41 -17.80
CA LYS A 570 -3.97 -7.72 -16.51
C LYS A 570 -3.88 -6.21 -16.70
N HIS A 571 -4.73 -5.42 -16.08
CA HIS A 571 -4.64 -3.96 -16.19
C HIS A 571 -3.36 -3.42 -15.50
N ASN A 572 -2.68 -2.45 -16.12
CA ASN A 572 -1.32 -1.99 -15.74
C ASN A 572 -1.24 -1.13 -14.44
N GLY A 573 -2.22 -1.25 -13.54
CA GLY A 573 -2.23 -0.53 -12.25
C GLY A 573 -1.58 -1.27 -11.08
N GLY A 574 -1.08 -2.49 -11.29
CA GLY A 574 -0.90 -3.49 -10.24
C GLY A 574 0.47 -3.64 -9.58
N CYS A 575 1.46 -2.76 -9.82
CA CYS A 575 2.80 -2.90 -9.24
C CYS A 575 3.46 -1.56 -8.86
N HIS A 576 3.00 -0.88 -7.79
CA HIS A 576 3.80 0.12 -7.09
C HIS A 576 3.80 -0.17 -5.59
N GLY A 577 4.58 -1.19 -5.24
CA GLY A 577 4.97 -1.55 -3.89
C GLY A 577 6.48 -1.87 -3.85
N ASP A 578 7.28 -1.09 -4.55
CA ASP A 578 8.73 -0.96 -4.32
C ASP A 578 9.19 0.40 -4.88
N GLY A 579 10.13 1.03 -4.20
CA GLY A 579 10.64 2.34 -4.59
C GLY A 579 11.25 2.33 -6.00
N ARG A 580 11.03 3.44 -6.72
CA ARG A 580 11.66 3.84 -7.99
C ARG A 580 11.96 2.70 -8.97
N ARG A 581 11.16 2.61 -10.03
CA ARG A 581 11.69 2.49 -11.38
C ARG A 581 10.88 3.34 -12.34
N SER A 582 11.56 4.28 -12.97
CA SER A 582 11.03 4.94 -14.16
C SER A 582 10.80 3.89 -15.26
N PRO A 583 9.98 4.17 -16.30
CA PRO A 583 9.84 3.29 -17.46
C PRO A 583 11.18 2.95 -18.14
N GLU A 584 12.21 3.75 -17.91
CA GLU A 584 13.56 3.57 -18.44
C GLU A 584 14.38 2.54 -17.62
N ASP A 585 14.03 2.30 -16.35
CA ASP A 585 14.74 1.38 -15.45
C ASP A 585 14.25 -0.09 -15.55
N VAL A 586 13.06 -0.33 -16.11
CA VAL A 586 12.55 -1.69 -16.37
C VAL A 586 13.34 -2.36 -17.51
N LEU A 587 13.87 -1.56 -18.44
CA LEU A 587 14.68 -2.06 -19.56
C LEU A 587 16.08 -2.52 -19.12
N SER A 588 16.62 -1.96 -18.03
CA SER A 588 18.00 -2.25 -17.60
C SER A 588 18.12 -3.56 -16.79
N LEU A 589 17.10 -3.92 -15.99
CA LEU A 589 17.18 -5.10 -15.11
C LEU A 589 16.80 -6.43 -15.78
N VAL A 590 16.16 -6.42 -16.95
CA VAL A 590 15.81 -7.65 -17.71
C VAL A 590 16.96 -8.09 -18.63
N SER A 591 17.95 -7.23 -18.89
CA SER A 591 19.10 -7.58 -19.74
C SER A 591 20.12 -8.52 -19.07
N ALA A 592 20.07 -8.73 -17.74
CA ALA A 592 21.11 -9.47 -17.02
C ALA A 592 20.75 -10.93 -16.67
N VAL A 593 19.49 -11.34 -16.80
CA VAL A 593 19.03 -12.71 -16.41
C VAL A 593 18.67 -13.58 -17.62
N CYS A 594 18.62 -13.03 -18.83
CA CYS A 594 18.23 -13.74 -20.05
C CYS A 594 19.39 -14.25 -20.91
N LEU A 595 20.57 -14.52 -20.33
CA LEU A 595 21.73 -15.06 -21.07
C LEU A 595 21.99 -16.57 -20.87
N LEU A 596 20.95 -17.36 -20.55
CA LEU A 596 21.01 -18.81 -20.66
C LEU A 596 19.76 -19.32 -21.39
N SER A 597 19.87 -19.34 -22.73
CA SER A 597 19.19 -20.20 -23.72
C SER A 597 17.78 -20.77 -23.40
N VAL A 598 16.85 -20.49 -24.33
CA VAL A 598 15.54 -21.16 -24.61
C VAL A 598 14.24 -20.42 -24.20
N VAL A 599 14.14 -19.10 -24.38
CA VAL A 599 12.81 -18.48 -24.65
C VAL A 599 12.95 -17.42 -25.74
N GLN A 600 12.42 -17.73 -26.91
CA GLN A 600 12.27 -16.79 -28.01
C GLN A 600 10.92 -16.08 -27.81
N SER A 601 10.95 -14.75 -27.65
CA SER A 601 9.83 -13.82 -27.91
C SER A 601 8.62 -13.82 -26.96
N ILE A 602 8.70 -13.15 -25.80
CA ILE A 602 7.52 -12.52 -25.16
C ILE A 602 7.89 -11.09 -24.81
N SER A 603 7.28 -10.11 -25.48
CA SER A 603 7.46 -8.69 -25.17
C SER A 603 6.68 -8.37 -23.89
N LEU A 604 7.24 -7.54 -22.99
CA LEU A 604 6.52 -7.06 -21.79
C LEU A 604 5.24 -6.28 -22.15
N ALA A 605 5.15 -5.75 -23.38
CA ALA A 605 3.94 -5.11 -23.92
C ALA A 605 2.76 -6.11 -24.12
N ASP A 606 3.03 -7.41 -24.20
CA ASP A 606 2.00 -8.44 -24.42
C ASP A 606 1.26 -8.83 -23.13
N THR A 607 1.73 -8.39 -21.95
CA THR A 607 1.26 -8.88 -20.65
C THR A 607 0.18 -7.99 -20.00
N TYR A 608 0.13 -6.70 -20.34
CA TYR A 608 -0.72 -5.72 -19.67
C TYR A 608 -1.76 -5.09 -20.60
N MET A 609 -2.96 -4.85 -20.08
CA MET A 609 -4.06 -4.16 -20.77
C MET A 609 -3.98 -2.65 -20.50
N ASP A 610 -3.87 -1.86 -21.57
CA ASP A 610 -4.05 -0.42 -21.55
C ASP A 610 -5.49 -0.06 -21.99
N MET A 611 -6.26 0.56 -21.08
CA MET A 611 -7.64 0.99 -21.38
C MET A 611 -7.70 1.99 -22.54
N VAL A 612 -6.64 2.80 -22.73
CA VAL A 612 -6.56 3.77 -23.83
C VAL A 612 -6.49 3.04 -25.17
N GLN A 613 -5.72 1.95 -25.26
CA GLN A 613 -5.62 1.14 -26.49
C GLN A 613 -6.96 0.49 -26.85
N VAL A 614 -7.68 -0.07 -25.85
CA VAL A 614 -9.02 -0.66 -26.08
C VAL A 614 -9.98 0.38 -26.67
N TRP A 615 -9.95 1.60 -26.13
CA TRP A 615 -10.78 2.71 -26.61
C TRP A 615 -10.40 3.22 -28.01
N GLU A 616 -9.11 3.39 -28.29
CA GLU A 616 -8.63 3.82 -29.61
C GLU A 616 -9.00 2.82 -30.70
N HIS A 617 -8.84 1.53 -30.43
CA HIS A 617 -9.29 0.49 -31.35
C HIS A 617 -10.81 0.52 -31.55
N TRP A 618 -11.59 0.70 -30.47
CA TRP A 618 -13.05 0.77 -30.54
C TRP A 618 -13.54 1.94 -31.42
N THR A 619 -12.94 3.11 -31.25
CA THR A 619 -13.33 4.34 -31.95
C THR A 619 -12.82 4.43 -33.39
N ALA A 620 -11.79 3.65 -33.75
CA ALA A 620 -11.27 3.56 -35.12
C ALA A 620 -12.26 2.93 -36.14
N GLY A 621 -13.47 2.55 -35.71
CA GLY A 621 -14.58 2.21 -36.61
C GLY A 621 -14.53 0.82 -37.24
N ALA A 622 -13.66 -0.07 -36.75
CA ALA A 622 -13.55 -1.44 -37.24
C ALA A 622 -13.73 -2.46 -36.10
N PRO A 623 -14.98 -2.79 -35.71
CA PRO A 623 -15.26 -3.82 -34.68
C PRO A 623 -14.59 -5.17 -34.99
N ALA A 624 -14.38 -5.48 -36.27
CA ALA A 624 -13.58 -6.63 -36.67
C ALA A 624 -12.09 -6.48 -36.27
N ALA A 625 -11.42 -5.36 -36.58
CA ALA A 625 -10.02 -5.18 -36.19
C ALA A 625 -9.82 -5.15 -34.66
N VAL A 626 -10.77 -4.57 -33.92
CA VAL A 626 -10.84 -4.62 -32.44
C VAL A 626 -10.82 -6.07 -31.95
N ALA A 627 -11.72 -6.88 -32.48
CA ALA A 627 -11.85 -8.27 -32.07
C ALA A 627 -10.62 -9.12 -32.43
N GLU A 628 -9.91 -8.88 -33.53
CA GLU A 628 -8.66 -9.62 -33.81
C GLU A 628 -7.48 -9.18 -32.92
N ALA A 629 -7.44 -7.91 -32.50
CA ALA A 629 -6.32 -7.35 -31.75
C ALA A 629 -6.44 -7.50 -30.21
N ILE A 630 -7.67 -7.53 -29.68
CA ILE A 630 -7.94 -7.40 -28.25
C ILE A 630 -8.42 -8.70 -27.60
N ILE A 631 -9.07 -9.58 -28.35
CA ILE A 631 -9.61 -10.85 -27.84
C ILE A 631 -8.45 -11.79 -27.48
N ASP A 632 -8.50 -12.37 -26.29
CA ASP A 632 -7.53 -13.37 -25.84
C ASP A 632 -7.48 -14.56 -26.84
N PRO A 633 -6.34 -14.80 -27.52
CA PRO A 633 -6.20 -15.87 -28.49
C PRO A 633 -6.45 -17.27 -27.89
N ARG A 634 -6.36 -17.39 -26.56
CA ARG A 634 -6.59 -18.64 -25.82
C ARG A 634 -8.07 -19.00 -25.68
N MET A 635 -9.01 -18.13 -26.05
CA MET A 635 -10.46 -18.43 -25.99
C MET A 635 -10.92 -19.44 -27.05
N GLY A 636 -10.01 -19.92 -27.92
CA GLY A 636 -10.32 -20.80 -29.05
C GLY A 636 -10.99 -20.04 -30.20
N SER A 637 -11.56 -20.76 -31.17
CA SER A 637 -12.26 -20.17 -32.33
C SER A 637 -13.79 -20.33 -32.29
N CYS A 638 -14.32 -21.02 -31.27
CA CYS A 638 -15.73 -21.37 -31.15
C CYS A 638 -16.51 -20.39 -30.26
N PHE A 639 -16.70 -19.15 -30.72
CA PHE A 639 -17.56 -18.18 -30.05
C PHE A 639 -18.22 -17.22 -31.05
N SER A 640 -19.36 -16.64 -30.67
CA SER A 640 -19.96 -15.59 -31.47
C SER A 640 -19.22 -14.27 -31.25
N ARG A 641 -18.65 -13.73 -32.31
CA ARG A 641 -17.95 -12.43 -32.28
C ARG A 641 -18.88 -11.30 -31.80
N SER A 642 -20.18 -11.39 -32.09
CA SER A 642 -21.18 -10.43 -31.61
C SER A 642 -21.24 -10.38 -30.08
N ASP A 643 -21.11 -11.53 -29.43
CA ASP A 643 -21.27 -11.65 -27.99
C ASP A 643 -20.06 -11.06 -27.28
N VAL A 644 -18.86 -11.31 -27.82
CA VAL A 644 -17.62 -10.72 -27.31
C VAL A 644 -17.62 -9.20 -27.50
N LEU A 645 -18.00 -8.73 -28.68
CA LEU A 645 -18.11 -7.28 -28.94
C LEU A 645 -19.16 -6.62 -28.05
N ARG A 646 -20.28 -7.29 -27.79
CA ARG A 646 -21.30 -6.84 -26.82
C ARG A 646 -20.71 -6.72 -25.41
N CYS A 647 -19.96 -7.71 -24.94
CA CYS A 647 -19.29 -7.63 -23.63
C CYS A 647 -18.28 -6.47 -23.57
N ILE A 648 -17.50 -6.24 -24.64
CA ILE A 648 -16.58 -5.08 -24.72
C ILE A 648 -17.37 -3.77 -24.64
N HIS A 649 -18.45 -3.65 -25.41
CA HIS A 649 -19.33 -2.47 -25.41
C HIS A 649 -19.87 -2.18 -23.99
N ILE A 650 -20.41 -3.21 -23.33
CA ILE A 650 -20.94 -3.10 -21.97
C ILE A 650 -19.82 -2.74 -20.99
N GLY A 651 -18.63 -3.33 -21.12
CA GLY A 651 -17.45 -2.96 -20.34
C GLY A 651 -17.10 -1.48 -20.49
N LEU A 652 -17.10 -0.96 -21.71
CA LEU A 652 -16.86 0.45 -22.02
C LEU A 652 -17.94 1.38 -21.43
N LEU A 653 -19.22 1.00 -21.48
CA LEU A 653 -20.30 1.73 -20.81
C LEU A 653 -20.11 1.81 -19.29
N CYS A 654 -19.51 0.79 -18.69
CA CYS A 654 -19.26 0.73 -17.26
C CYS A 654 -18.05 1.58 -16.81
N VAL A 655 -17.05 1.81 -17.66
CA VAL A 655 -15.81 2.57 -17.32
C VAL A 655 -15.85 4.05 -17.73
N GLN A 656 -17.03 4.59 -18.02
CA GLN A 656 -17.20 6.00 -18.38
C GLN A 656 -16.76 6.93 -17.24
N GLU A 657 -16.25 8.12 -17.61
CA GLU A 657 -15.72 9.09 -16.65
C GLU A 657 -16.79 9.57 -15.67
N ASP A 658 -17.94 10.02 -16.17
CA ASP A 658 -19.07 10.45 -15.32
C ASP A 658 -19.82 9.24 -14.74
N PRO A 659 -19.95 9.12 -13.40
CA PRO A 659 -20.74 8.07 -12.76
C PRO A 659 -22.22 8.05 -13.18
N ALA A 660 -22.78 9.18 -13.63
CA ALA A 660 -24.16 9.28 -14.10
C ALA A 660 -24.39 8.47 -15.38
N ASP A 661 -23.40 8.46 -16.28
CA ASP A 661 -23.47 7.78 -17.58
C ASP A 661 -23.30 6.26 -17.47
N ARG A 662 -22.71 5.79 -16.36
CA ARG A 662 -22.54 4.35 -16.10
C ARG A 662 -23.91 3.69 -15.86
N PRO A 663 -24.20 2.52 -16.46
CA PRO A 663 -25.46 1.81 -16.22
C PRO A 663 -25.58 1.32 -14.77
N VAL A 664 -26.81 1.04 -14.33
CA VAL A 664 -27.06 0.26 -13.11
C VAL A 664 -26.91 -1.24 -13.40
N MET A 665 -26.65 -2.07 -12.38
CA MET A 665 -26.31 -3.47 -12.59
C MET A 665 -27.47 -4.30 -13.14
N SER A 666 -28.72 -4.01 -12.79
CA SER A 666 -29.90 -4.62 -13.42
C SER A 666 -29.95 -4.37 -14.93
N SER A 667 -29.60 -3.16 -15.37
CA SER A 667 -29.48 -2.83 -16.80
C SER A 667 -28.33 -3.60 -17.44
N VAL A 668 -27.18 -3.74 -16.76
CA VAL A 668 -26.05 -4.55 -17.23
C VAL A 668 -26.45 -6.01 -17.41
N VAL A 669 -27.13 -6.61 -16.42
CA VAL A 669 -27.61 -8.00 -16.49
C VAL A 669 -28.60 -8.19 -17.64
N MET A 670 -29.49 -7.21 -17.88
CA MET A 670 -30.40 -7.23 -19.02
C MET A 670 -29.67 -7.12 -20.36
N MET A 671 -28.69 -6.21 -20.47
CA MET A 671 -27.87 -6.02 -21.68
C MET A 671 -27.02 -7.25 -22.01
N LEU A 672 -26.53 -7.96 -20.99
CA LEU A 672 -25.78 -9.21 -21.15
C LEU A 672 -26.68 -10.38 -21.60
N GLY A 673 -27.90 -10.46 -21.06
CA GLY A 673 -28.81 -11.58 -21.29
C GLY A 673 -29.76 -11.45 -22.48
N SER A 674 -29.76 -10.32 -23.19
CA SER A 674 -30.71 -10.07 -24.29
C SER A 674 -30.05 -9.37 -25.48
N ASP A 675 -30.17 -9.98 -26.66
CA ASP A 675 -29.68 -9.40 -27.91
C ASP A 675 -30.54 -8.25 -28.45
N THR A 676 -31.75 -8.07 -27.90
CA THR A 676 -32.74 -7.11 -28.41
C THR A 676 -32.62 -5.72 -27.81
N VAL A 677 -31.78 -5.53 -26.78
CA VAL A 677 -31.58 -4.23 -26.14
C VAL A 677 -30.61 -3.39 -26.95
N SER A 678 -31.05 -2.21 -27.39
CA SER A 678 -30.17 -1.22 -28.04
C SER A 678 -29.20 -0.62 -27.02
N LEU A 679 -27.89 -0.76 -27.28
CA LEU A 679 -26.84 -0.19 -26.43
C LEU A 679 -26.55 1.25 -26.85
N LEU A 680 -26.44 2.16 -25.88
CA LEU A 680 -25.97 3.53 -26.11
C LEU A 680 -24.50 3.51 -26.54
N ASN A 681 -24.07 4.48 -27.35
CA ASN A 681 -22.65 4.62 -27.65
C ASN A 681 -21.90 5.10 -26.40
N PRO A 682 -20.83 4.41 -25.96
CA PRO A 682 -20.05 4.83 -24.82
C PRO A 682 -19.33 6.15 -25.13
N SER A 683 -19.20 7.01 -24.12
CA SER A 683 -18.29 8.16 -24.12
C SER A 683 -16.86 7.73 -23.74
N SER A 684 -15.87 8.61 -23.91
CA SER A 684 -14.47 8.28 -23.58
C SER A 684 -14.33 7.78 -22.14
N PRO A 685 -13.63 6.65 -21.90
CA PRO A 685 -13.36 6.16 -20.56
C PRO A 685 -12.59 7.17 -19.73
N ALA A 686 -12.71 7.04 -18.41
CA ALA A 686 -11.85 7.77 -17.50
C ALA A 686 -10.36 7.55 -17.84
N PHE A 687 -9.52 8.56 -17.60
CA PHE A 687 -8.06 8.55 -17.82
C PHE A 687 -7.56 8.69 -19.28
N TYR A 688 -8.44 8.82 -20.28
CA TYR A 688 -8.04 9.02 -21.70
C TYR A 688 -7.19 10.29 -21.94
N GLY A 689 -7.33 11.34 -21.12
CA GLY A 689 -6.68 12.65 -21.32
C GLY A 689 -5.37 12.90 -20.56
N ARG A 690 -4.94 12.05 -19.62
CA ARG A 690 -3.82 12.38 -18.70
C ARG A 690 -2.42 12.13 -19.28
N ASN A 691 -2.31 11.36 -20.36
CA ASN A 691 -1.05 11.06 -21.05
C ASN A 691 -0.77 11.93 -22.29
N ARG A 692 -1.65 12.88 -22.63
CA ARG A 692 -1.37 13.89 -23.65
C ARG A 692 -0.97 15.20 -22.96
N ALA A 693 0.33 15.39 -22.77
CA ALA A 693 0.88 16.73 -22.83
C ALA A 693 0.48 17.31 -24.19
N SER A 694 -0.32 18.37 -24.17
CA SER A 694 -0.81 19.07 -25.36
C SER A 694 0.36 19.47 -26.26
N PRO A 695 0.37 19.14 -27.56
CA PRO A 695 1.12 19.93 -28.52
C PRO A 695 0.32 21.23 -28.70
N THR A 696 0.96 22.35 -28.42
CA THR A 696 0.51 23.67 -28.84
C THR A 696 0.30 23.68 -30.36
N SER A 697 -0.92 23.91 -30.82
CA SER A 697 -1.13 24.61 -32.10
C SER A 697 -2.48 25.32 -32.14
N SER A 698 -2.37 26.59 -32.50
CA SER A 698 -3.40 27.59 -32.73
C SER A 698 -4.21 27.32 -34.00
N THR A 699 -5.52 27.67 -33.96
CA THR A 699 -6.42 27.98 -35.11
C THR A 699 -6.71 26.81 -36.06
N SER A 700 -7.94 26.50 -36.49
CA SER A 700 -9.04 27.37 -36.93
C SER A 700 -10.35 26.58 -37.06
N SER A 701 -11.47 27.30 -37.03
CA SER A 701 -12.86 26.88 -37.24
C SER A 701 -13.10 26.07 -38.52
N GLY A 702 -13.92 25.01 -38.42
CA GLY A 702 -14.55 24.35 -39.56
C GLY A 702 -15.73 23.48 -39.12
N GLU A 703 -16.95 23.97 -39.38
CA GLU A 703 -18.21 23.22 -39.32
C GLU A 703 -18.16 21.98 -40.21
N TYR A 704 -18.78 20.87 -39.78
CA TYR A 704 -19.48 19.97 -40.71
C TYR A 704 -20.73 19.39 -40.04
N THR A 705 -21.86 19.63 -40.71
CA THR A 705 -23.21 19.14 -40.47
C THR A 705 -23.46 17.77 -41.11
N ALA A 706 -24.41 17.05 -40.50
CA ALA A 706 -25.16 15.87 -40.94
C ALA A 706 -24.46 14.50 -40.81
#